data_AF-A0A1C5ZPV9-F1
#
_entry.id   AF-A0A1C5ZPV9-F1
#
_cell.length_a   1.000
_cell.length_b   1.000
_cell.length_c   1.000
_cell.angle_alpha   90.00
_cell.angle_beta   90.00
_cell.angle_gamma   90.00
#
_symmetry.space_group_name_H-M   'P 1'
#
loop_
_entity.id
_entity.type
_entity.pdbx_description
1 polymer ?
#
loop_
_entity_poly.entity_id
_entity_poly.type
_entity_poly.pdbx_seq_one_letter_code
_entity_poly.pdbx_strand_id
1 'polypeptide(L)'
;MKIPKLFKKAAAFVMAAVTALSIMPATAFAAGDIGTISFSHTYDSNGNAMRYNSSANIGGYTAGGTGNYKYRMFVDGENAFCIQPGVPLKTGNILKKASSDTWNALSANQKKAVGLAPLYGYQGNRNNLSGSDDEKWLATQTLVWEFVTGCREATGSYNQTSTTVYSLYFGSNYANSGARAVYDQIVAMLREHNTIPSFMSGGKNDITKELAYKDGKYSITLTDSNGVLSDYSFSSSDSNVSVSKSGNKLIISSTVAISGSVRITAKRNNVPTVSSSAKLIAYGDPNLQDLVTGVENADTVSAYINIETPTGTIALKKTSEDGVVEGISFTIKGDNFNKTVKTGKDGSVSVEGLFPGTYTVTEQSIDCYEPQKTQTVTLIGGKTSTVTFSNTLKRGSLEIVKTSEDNLVEGMKFHLYGTSLSGLPVDEYAVTDKNGLATVIDFEQLGVDRLFIDESHFYKNLYLYTKMRNVGGIAQTEAQKSSDLFMKCRYLDEITGNRGTVFATGTPVSNSMVELYSVQRYLQYDTLAQNGLQHFDSWASTFGETVTALELAPEGTNYRAKTRFAKFYNLPELMQMFREVADIQTADMLKLPVPKVNYHNIKTKPSEIQTEMAASLAKRAEKVRARLVEPNIDNMLKITNDGRKLALDQRMIDPMLPDDPDSKVNACVDNVYRIWEEHADTKATQLVFCDLSTPKNDGTFNVYDDMREKLIARGIPAEQIRFIHEATTDAQKKELFGKVRSGEVRVLFGSTPKMGAGTNVQDRLIAIHNLDCPWRPSDVGRILRTFKIKKNVEVTDNGKIII
;
A
#
# COMPACT_ATOMS: atom_id res chain seq x y z
N MET A 1 -65.86 -11.71 -7.01
CA MET A 1 -66.85 -11.02 -6.15
C MET A 1 -67.45 -9.83 -6.90
N LYS A 2 -68.76 -9.82 -7.14
CA LYS A 2 -69.48 -8.68 -7.71
C LYS A 2 -69.87 -7.72 -6.57
N ILE A 3 -69.32 -6.52 -6.56
CA ILE A 3 -69.70 -5.46 -5.60
C ILE A 3 -71.09 -4.91 -6.02
N PRO A 4 -72.07 -4.78 -5.09
CA PRO A 4 -73.45 -4.47 -5.42
C PRO A 4 -73.66 -3.00 -5.83
N LYS A 5 -74.65 -2.78 -6.71
CA LYS A 5 -75.02 -1.48 -7.33
C LYS A 5 -75.35 -0.34 -6.34
N LEU A 6 -75.59 -0.64 -5.06
CA LEU A 6 -75.83 0.38 -4.03
C LEU A 6 -74.61 1.26 -3.73
N PHE A 7 -73.39 0.70 -3.80
CA PHE A 7 -72.17 1.46 -3.47
C PHE A 7 -71.82 2.53 -4.52
N LYS A 8 -72.21 2.32 -5.79
CA LYS A 8 -72.01 3.33 -6.85
C LYS A 8 -72.96 4.53 -6.71
N LYS A 9 -74.17 4.35 -6.17
CA LYS A 9 -75.13 5.45 -5.96
C LYS A 9 -74.80 6.29 -4.73
N ALA A 10 -74.26 5.69 -3.67
CA ALA A 10 -73.79 6.44 -2.50
C ALA A 10 -72.55 7.30 -2.83
N ALA A 11 -71.60 6.78 -3.61
CA ALA A 11 -70.42 7.54 -4.03
C ALA A 11 -70.77 8.73 -4.96
N ALA A 12 -71.77 8.57 -5.84
CA ALA A 12 -72.24 9.67 -6.69
C ALA A 12 -72.98 10.77 -5.92
N PHE A 13 -73.74 10.41 -4.87
CA PHE A 13 -74.45 11.39 -4.03
C PHE A 13 -73.48 12.18 -3.14
N VAL A 14 -72.43 11.53 -2.61
CA VAL A 14 -71.38 12.20 -1.83
C VAL A 14 -70.54 13.12 -2.72
N MET A 15 -70.24 12.72 -3.96
CA MET A 15 -69.53 13.57 -4.93
C MET A 15 -70.37 14.77 -5.41
N ALA A 16 -71.69 14.61 -5.53
CA ALA A 16 -72.62 15.69 -5.87
C ALA A 16 -72.85 16.67 -4.71
N ALA A 17 -72.89 16.19 -3.46
CA ALA A 17 -73.01 17.04 -2.28
C ALA A 17 -71.75 17.88 -2.03
N VAL A 18 -70.55 17.33 -2.31
CA VAL A 18 -69.27 18.07 -2.20
C VAL A 18 -69.10 19.12 -3.30
N THR A 19 -69.75 18.94 -4.46
CA THR A 19 -69.78 19.96 -5.53
C THR A 19 -70.87 21.02 -5.33
N ALA A 20 -71.93 20.74 -4.57
CA ALA A 20 -72.97 21.73 -4.25
C ALA A 20 -72.67 22.60 -3.01
N LEU A 21 -71.88 22.10 -2.05
CA LEU A 21 -71.43 22.87 -0.88
C LEU A 21 -70.24 23.82 -1.14
N SER A 22 -69.67 23.80 -2.34
CA SER A 22 -68.58 24.69 -2.77
C SER A 22 -69.07 25.98 -3.47
N ILE A 23 -70.38 26.23 -3.51
CA ILE A 23 -70.97 27.45 -4.06
C ILE A 23 -71.73 28.20 -2.96
N MET A 24 -70.99 28.68 -1.96
CA MET A 24 -71.40 29.87 -1.21
C MET A 24 -70.58 31.04 -1.73
N PRO A 25 -71.21 32.18 -2.10
CA PRO A 25 -70.50 33.33 -2.62
C PRO A 25 -69.78 34.02 -1.46
N ALA A 26 -68.56 33.59 -1.17
CA ALA A 26 -67.57 34.52 -0.61
C ALA A 26 -67.23 35.47 -1.75
N THR A 27 -67.57 36.74 -1.58
CA THR A 27 -67.20 37.84 -2.47
C THR A 27 -65.68 37.85 -2.65
N ALA A 28 -65.21 37.16 -3.69
CA ALA A 28 -63.87 37.29 -4.21
C ALA A 28 -63.76 38.70 -4.80
N PHE A 29 -63.31 39.64 -3.97
CA PHE A 29 -62.64 40.81 -4.48
C PHE A 29 -61.48 40.32 -5.36
N ALA A 30 -61.39 40.84 -6.57
CA ALA A 30 -60.19 40.67 -7.39
C ALA A 30 -58.97 40.94 -6.50
N ALA A 31 -58.09 39.95 -6.33
CA ALA A 31 -56.86 40.10 -5.57
C ALA A 31 -56.03 41.19 -6.27
N GLY A 32 -56.14 42.41 -5.76
CA GLY A 32 -55.46 43.56 -6.31
C GLY A 32 -53.96 43.36 -6.24
N ASP A 33 -53.22 44.16 -6.99
CA ASP A 33 -51.77 44.29 -6.91
C ASP A 33 -51.29 44.86 -5.56
N ILE A 34 -52.09 44.73 -4.50
CA ILE A 34 -51.92 45.36 -3.20
C ILE A 34 -52.20 44.36 -2.07
N GLY A 35 -51.42 44.41 -1.00
CA GLY A 35 -51.58 43.59 0.20
C GLY A 35 -51.75 44.44 1.45
N THR A 36 -52.64 44.02 2.34
CA THR A 36 -52.98 44.76 3.57
C THR A 36 -52.16 44.26 4.75
N ILE A 37 -51.57 45.21 5.49
CA ILE A 37 -50.65 44.90 6.59
C ILE A 37 -51.40 44.77 7.91
N SER A 38 -51.06 43.75 8.69
CA SER A 38 -51.44 43.62 10.10
C SER A 38 -50.28 43.14 10.96
N PHE A 39 -50.40 43.38 12.27
CA PHE A 39 -49.37 43.06 13.25
C PHE A 39 -49.97 42.29 14.44
N SER A 40 -49.22 41.36 15.01
CA SER A 40 -49.52 40.74 16.31
C SER A 40 -48.34 40.88 17.25
N HIS A 41 -48.61 40.91 18.57
CA HIS A 41 -47.55 40.79 19.56
C HIS A 41 -46.85 39.43 19.43
N THR A 42 -45.54 39.42 19.68
CA THR A 42 -44.74 38.20 19.74
C THR A 42 -44.46 37.78 21.17
N TYR A 43 -44.61 36.49 21.47
CA TYR A 43 -44.40 35.94 22.81
C TYR A 43 -43.30 34.85 22.83
N ASP A 44 -42.51 34.83 23.89
CA ASP A 44 -41.57 33.74 24.16
C ASP A 44 -42.33 32.47 24.58
N SER A 45 -41.61 31.35 24.71
CA SER A 45 -42.18 30.07 25.14
C SER A 45 -42.81 30.10 26.55
N ASN A 46 -42.52 31.12 27.36
CA ASN A 46 -43.09 31.34 28.70
C ASN A 46 -44.28 32.31 28.69
N GLY A 47 -44.70 32.81 27.53
CA GLY A 47 -45.79 33.77 27.38
C GLY A 47 -45.40 35.22 27.66
N ASN A 48 -44.10 35.55 27.79
CA ASN A 48 -43.65 36.93 27.95
C ASN A 48 -43.59 37.63 26.59
N ALA A 49 -44.03 38.89 26.53
CA ALA A 49 -43.91 39.69 25.34
C ALA A 49 -42.43 39.98 25.02
N MET A 50 -41.98 39.62 23.82
CA MET A 50 -40.60 39.82 23.39
C MET A 50 -40.32 41.29 23.07
N ARG A 51 -39.13 41.77 23.47
CA ARG A 51 -38.71 43.17 23.34
C ARG A 51 -37.37 43.31 22.63
N TYR A 52 -37.13 44.47 22.02
CA TYR A 52 -35.83 44.84 21.46
C TYR A 52 -34.82 45.10 22.58
N ASN A 53 -33.60 44.65 22.36
CA ASN A 53 -32.48 44.78 23.29
C ASN A 53 -31.73 46.11 23.14
N SER A 54 -31.73 46.67 21.93
CA SER A 54 -31.04 47.92 21.59
C SER A 54 -31.69 48.62 20.40
N SER A 55 -31.07 49.71 19.96
CA SER A 55 -31.41 50.47 18.75
C SER A 55 -30.17 50.63 17.87
N ALA A 56 -30.36 50.72 16.56
CA ALA A 56 -29.29 50.97 15.60
C ALA A 56 -29.78 51.87 14.47
N ASN A 57 -28.89 52.72 13.95
CA ASN A 57 -29.17 53.47 12.73
C ASN A 57 -28.79 52.60 11.53
N ILE A 58 -29.77 52.23 10.70
CA ILE A 58 -29.62 51.39 9.52
C ILE A 58 -30.23 52.13 8.34
N GLY A 59 -29.42 52.47 7.34
CA GLY A 59 -29.91 53.16 6.13
C GLY A 59 -30.53 54.54 6.40
N GLY A 60 -30.11 55.25 7.47
CA GLY A 60 -30.66 56.54 7.86
C GLY A 60 -31.87 56.49 8.79
N TYR A 61 -32.37 55.29 9.10
CA TYR A 61 -33.52 55.07 9.98
C TYR A 61 -33.10 54.42 11.30
N THR A 62 -33.81 54.75 12.38
CA THR A 62 -33.59 54.10 13.69
C THR A 62 -34.41 52.82 13.78
N ALA A 63 -33.74 51.67 13.69
CA ALA A 63 -34.36 50.36 13.87
C ALA A 63 -34.33 49.93 15.35
N GLY A 64 -35.39 49.25 15.80
CA GLY A 64 -35.50 48.71 17.16
C GLY A 64 -36.03 49.72 18.18
N GLY A 65 -35.36 49.82 19.34
CA GLY A 65 -35.83 50.60 20.48
C GLY A 65 -35.75 49.80 21.77
N THR A 66 -34.76 50.06 22.63
CA THR A 66 -34.58 49.31 23.89
C THR A 66 -35.89 49.27 24.68
N GLY A 67 -36.42 48.06 24.89
CA GLY A 67 -37.66 47.84 25.62
C GLY A 67 -38.95 47.96 24.81
N ASN A 68 -38.89 48.39 23.55
CA ASN A 68 -40.05 48.38 22.65
C ASN A 68 -40.46 46.94 22.33
N TYR A 69 -41.78 46.74 22.18
CA TYR A 69 -42.34 45.44 21.82
C TYR A 69 -41.99 45.06 20.38
N LYS A 70 -41.78 43.76 20.17
CA LYS A 70 -41.65 43.16 18.85
C LYS A 70 -43.02 42.73 18.35
N TYR A 71 -43.20 42.89 17.06
CA TYR A 71 -44.44 42.55 16.38
C TYR A 71 -44.14 41.65 15.19
N ARG A 72 -44.98 40.63 15.06
CA ARG A 72 -45.02 39.75 13.90
C ARG A 72 -45.85 40.41 12.83
N MET A 73 -45.36 40.37 11.59
CA MET A 73 -45.96 41.04 10.44
C MET A 73 -46.75 40.06 9.60
N PHE A 74 -47.88 40.52 9.06
CA PHE A 74 -48.67 39.78 8.09
C PHE A 74 -49.03 40.65 6.89
N VAL A 75 -49.09 40.02 5.72
CA VAL A 75 -49.65 40.58 4.48
C VAL A 75 -50.84 39.70 4.11
N ASP A 76 -52.05 40.25 4.13
CA ASP A 76 -53.30 39.52 3.87
C ASP A 76 -53.48 38.25 4.74
N GLY A 77 -52.99 38.29 5.98
CA GLY A 77 -53.03 37.17 6.93
C GLY A 77 -51.88 36.17 6.79
N GLU A 78 -51.06 36.26 5.74
CA GLU A 78 -49.86 35.45 5.55
C GLU A 78 -48.64 36.06 6.24
N ASN A 79 -47.75 35.21 6.76
CA ASN A 79 -46.56 35.64 7.47
C ASN A 79 -45.60 36.43 6.59
N ALA A 80 -45.25 37.64 7.01
CA ALA A 80 -44.33 38.51 6.32
C ALA A 80 -43.08 38.82 7.15
N PHE A 81 -42.01 39.20 6.48
CA PHE A 81 -40.73 39.61 7.06
C PHE A 81 -40.33 40.98 6.50
N CYS A 82 -39.90 41.87 7.38
CA CYS A 82 -39.35 43.16 7.01
C CYS A 82 -38.02 42.98 6.29
N ILE A 83 -37.85 43.69 5.16
CA ILE A 83 -36.57 43.79 4.45
C ILE A 83 -35.97 45.19 4.51
N GLN A 84 -36.67 46.18 5.08
CA GLN A 84 -36.21 47.56 5.17
C GLN A 84 -36.21 48.05 6.64
N PRO A 85 -35.18 47.73 7.44
CA PRO A 85 -35.18 48.00 8.88
C PRO A 85 -35.34 49.49 9.21
N GLY A 86 -36.20 49.83 10.17
CA GLY A 86 -36.33 51.17 10.74
C GLY A 86 -37.33 52.10 10.02
N VAL A 87 -37.85 51.72 8.86
CA VAL A 87 -38.92 52.47 8.17
C VAL A 87 -40.27 52.14 8.82
N PRO A 88 -41.14 53.14 9.09
CA PRO A 88 -42.40 52.91 9.78
C PRO A 88 -43.42 52.14 8.93
N LEU A 89 -44.20 51.28 9.59
CA LEU A 89 -45.34 50.55 9.02
C LEU A 89 -46.38 50.29 10.11
N LYS A 90 -47.67 50.43 9.80
CA LYS A 90 -48.79 50.26 10.74
C LYS A 90 -49.89 49.36 10.19
N THR A 91 -50.68 48.75 11.07
CA THR A 91 -51.87 47.97 10.69
C THR A 91 -52.81 48.81 9.82
N GLY A 92 -53.31 48.21 8.73
CA GLY A 92 -54.17 48.88 7.75
C GLY A 92 -53.40 49.62 6.65
N ASN A 93 -52.07 49.66 6.68
CA ASN A 93 -51.29 50.07 5.51
C ASN A 93 -51.46 49.06 4.37
N ILE A 94 -51.26 49.57 3.15
CA ILE A 94 -51.39 48.81 1.92
C ILE A 94 -50.06 48.92 1.19
N LEU A 95 -49.45 47.79 0.81
CA LEU A 95 -48.23 47.74 0.02
C LEU A 95 -48.50 47.15 -1.35
N LYS A 96 -47.78 47.59 -2.39
CA LYS A 96 -47.94 47.06 -3.74
C LYS A 96 -47.10 45.79 -3.93
N LYS A 97 -47.74 44.75 -4.45
CA LYS A 97 -47.13 43.45 -4.77
C LYS A 97 -46.05 43.60 -5.85
N ALA A 98 -44.93 42.90 -5.68
CA ALA A 98 -43.79 42.90 -6.59
C ALA A 98 -43.21 44.30 -6.89
N SER A 99 -43.36 45.25 -5.96
CA SER A 99 -43.03 46.67 -6.17
C SER A 99 -42.06 47.22 -5.11
N SER A 100 -41.22 46.36 -4.53
CA SER A 100 -40.23 46.75 -3.52
C SER A 100 -38.93 47.21 -4.17
N ASP A 101 -38.60 48.50 -3.99
CA ASP A 101 -37.32 49.07 -4.39
C ASP A 101 -36.18 48.50 -3.57
N THR A 102 -36.42 48.24 -2.27
CA THR A 102 -35.44 47.61 -1.37
C THR A 102 -35.05 46.23 -1.88
N TRP A 103 -36.02 45.40 -2.25
CA TRP A 103 -35.78 44.08 -2.83
C TRP A 103 -35.03 44.19 -4.15
N ASN A 104 -35.45 45.11 -5.03
CA ASN A 104 -34.84 45.27 -6.34
C ASN A 104 -33.36 45.68 -6.25
N ALA A 105 -33.01 46.50 -5.26
CA ALA A 105 -31.65 46.95 -4.99
C ALA A 105 -30.71 45.84 -4.44
N LEU A 106 -31.25 44.75 -3.89
CA LEU A 106 -30.43 43.63 -3.41
C LEU A 106 -29.70 42.92 -4.56
N SER A 107 -28.44 42.56 -4.30
CA SER A 107 -27.68 41.68 -5.20
C SER A 107 -28.37 40.31 -5.36
N ALA A 108 -28.07 39.60 -6.45
CA ALA A 108 -28.61 38.26 -6.68
C ALA A 108 -28.30 37.29 -5.52
N ASN A 109 -27.11 37.39 -4.93
CA ASN A 109 -26.70 36.58 -3.78
C ASN A 109 -27.49 36.94 -2.52
N GLN A 110 -27.71 38.23 -2.26
CA GLN A 110 -28.56 38.66 -1.14
C GLN A 110 -30.00 38.20 -1.30
N LYS A 111 -30.57 38.28 -2.52
CA LYS A 111 -31.92 37.75 -2.80
C LYS A 111 -32.01 36.25 -2.50
N LYS A 112 -31.01 35.46 -2.93
CA LYS A 112 -30.92 34.03 -2.60
C LYS A 112 -30.82 33.78 -1.10
N ALA A 113 -29.95 34.52 -0.40
CA ALA A 113 -29.79 34.39 1.05
C ALA A 113 -31.06 34.77 1.84
N VAL A 114 -31.75 35.84 1.42
CA VAL A 114 -33.05 36.24 1.98
C VAL A 114 -34.14 35.21 1.69
N GLY A 115 -34.04 34.44 0.59
CA GLY A 115 -34.92 33.28 0.35
C GLY A 115 -34.55 32.04 1.18
N LEU A 116 -33.26 31.82 1.46
CA LEU A 116 -32.79 30.72 2.29
C LEU A 116 -33.17 30.90 3.77
N ALA A 117 -33.18 32.13 4.29
CA ALA A 117 -33.57 32.42 5.67
C ALA A 117 -34.96 31.88 6.05
N PRO A 118 -36.06 32.19 5.33
CA PRO A 118 -37.39 31.63 5.61
C PRO A 118 -37.50 30.15 5.25
N LEU A 119 -36.71 29.64 4.30
CA LEU A 119 -36.68 28.21 3.95
C LEU A 119 -36.12 27.35 5.08
N TYR A 120 -34.97 27.72 5.64
CA TYR A 120 -34.39 27.05 6.82
C TYR A 120 -35.03 27.49 8.14
N GLY A 121 -35.72 28.62 8.11
CA GLY A 121 -36.43 29.22 9.23
C GLY A 121 -37.92 28.87 9.28
N TYR A 122 -38.72 29.86 9.65
CA TYR A 122 -40.12 29.69 10.03
C TYR A 122 -41.00 29.10 8.92
N GLN A 123 -40.79 29.45 7.64
CA GLN A 123 -41.75 29.06 6.60
C GLN A 123 -41.49 27.66 6.03
N GLY A 124 -40.24 27.30 5.78
CA GLY A 124 -39.90 26.01 5.17
C GLY A 124 -39.56 24.90 6.17
N ASN A 125 -39.11 25.24 7.38
CA ASN A 125 -38.56 24.26 8.33
C ASN A 125 -39.18 24.34 9.74
N ARG A 126 -40.34 24.97 9.88
CA ARG A 126 -41.04 25.24 11.15
C ARG A 126 -41.07 24.06 12.13
N ASN A 127 -41.34 22.86 11.62
CA ASN A 127 -41.59 21.67 12.43
C ASN A 127 -40.30 21.04 12.98
N ASN A 128 -39.14 21.38 12.42
CA ASN A 128 -37.84 20.85 12.83
C ASN A 128 -37.05 21.83 13.70
N LEU A 129 -37.57 23.04 13.93
CA LEU A 129 -36.99 24.05 14.80
C LEU A 129 -37.55 23.97 16.22
N SER A 130 -36.72 24.26 17.21
CA SER A 130 -37.15 24.39 18.61
C SER A 130 -37.96 25.67 18.86
N GLY A 131 -38.51 25.84 20.06
CA GLY A 131 -39.19 27.07 20.49
C GLY A 131 -40.60 27.29 19.94
N SER A 132 -41.19 28.43 20.32
CA SER A 132 -42.51 28.87 19.89
C SER A 132 -42.50 29.38 18.45
N ASP A 133 -43.68 29.53 17.84
CA ASP A 133 -43.78 30.07 16.48
C ASP A 133 -43.27 31.50 16.36
N ASP A 134 -43.49 32.31 17.40
CA ASP A 134 -43.03 33.69 17.43
C ASP A 134 -41.52 33.76 17.62
N GLU A 135 -40.92 32.86 18.41
CA GLU A 135 -39.47 32.74 18.55
C GLU A 135 -38.80 32.32 17.23
N LYS A 136 -39.40 31.37 16.52
CA LYS A 136 -38.95 30.94 15.18
C LYS A 136 -39.08 32.04 14.14
N TRP A 137 -40.20 32.75 14.15
CA TRP A 137 -40.42 33.89 13.25
C TRP A 137 -39.40 35.00 13.54
N LEU A 138 -39.14 35.32 14.80
CA LEU A 138 -38.18 36.34 15.21
C LEU A 138 -36.74 35.99 14.81
N ALA A 139 -36.34 34.74 15.01
CA ALA A 139 -35.05 34.22 14.56
C ALA A 139 -34.87 34.37 13.04
N THR A 140 -35.91 34.02 12.28
CA THR A 140 -35.94 34.16 10.82
C THR A 140 -35.86 35.63 10.39
N GLN A 141 -36.64 36.51 11.03
CA GLN A 141 -36.61 37.95 10.77
C GLN A 141 -35.23 38.56 11.01
N THR A 142 -34.54 38.11 12.06
CA THR A 142 -33.19 38.58 12.40
C THR A 142 -32.22 38.27 11.25
N LEU A 143 -32.27 37.05 10.71
CA LEU A 143 -31.44 36.64 9.57
C LEU A 143 -31.77 37.40 8.29
N VAL A 144 -33.05 37.65 8.00
CA VAL A 144 -33.47 38.48 6.86
C VAL A 144 -32.83 39.87 6.94
N TRP A 145 -32.86 40.52 8.10
CA TRP A 145 -32.20 41.81 8.29
C TRP A 145 -30.69 41.73 8.17
N GLU A 146 -30.05 40.68 8.70
CA GLU A 146 -28.61 40.50 8.55
C GLU A 146 -28.17 40.40 7.08
N PHE A 147 -28.94 39.68 6.24
CA PHE A 147 -28.63 39.57 4.81
C PHE A 147 -28.89 40.84 4.01
N VAL A 148 -30.01 41.53 4.28
CA VAL A 148 -30.34 42.79 3.58
C VAL A 148 -29.34 43.90 3.93
N THR A 149 -28.95 43.98 5.21
CA THR A 149 -28.01 45.03 5.68
C THR A 149 -26.53 44.69 5.45
N GLY A 150 -26.22 43.46 5.03
CA GLY A 150 -24.84 43.00 4.87
C GLY A 150 -24.12 42.70 6.20
N CYS A 151 -24.85 42.60 7.32
CA CYS A 151 -24.32 42.12 8.61
C CYS A 151 -24.02 40.61 8.61
N ARG A 152 -24.36 39.91 7.52
CA ARG A 152 -23.99 38.53 7.24
C ARG A 152 -23.64 38.36 5.77
N GLU A 153 -22.63 37.53 5.49
CA GLU A 153 -22.25 37.16 4.14
C GLU A 153 -23.43 36.53 3.37
N ALA A 154 -23.66 36.94 2.14
CA ALA A 154 -24.73 36.38 1.29
C ALA A 154 -24.25 35.18 0.44
N THR A 155 -23.00 34.75 0.62
CA THR A 155 -22.34 33.66 -0.11
C THR A 155 -21.42 32.87 0.82
N GLY A 156 -20.94 31.70 0.38
CA GLY A 156 -19.98 30.91 1.14
C GLY A 156 -20.62 30.28 2.39
N SER A 157 -20.00 30.49 3.54
CA SER A 157 -20.44 29.93 4.83
C SER A 157 -21.45 30.82 5.57
N TYR A 158 -21.90 31.93 4.98
CA TYR A 158 -22.86 32.85 5.58
C TYR A 158 -22.42 33.35 6.96
N ASN A 159 -21.14 33.71 7.13
CA ASN A 159 -20.65 34.17 8.43
C ASN A 159 -21.24 35.54 8.79
N GLN A 160 -21.45 35.76 10.08
CA GLN A 160 -21.83 37.07 10.59
C GLN A 160 -20.63 38.02 10.46
N THR A 161 -20.81 39.14 9.78
CA THR A 161 -19.79 40.16 9.55
C THR A 161 -19.92 41.32 10.56
N SER A 162 -21.13 41.54 11.09
CA SER A 162 -21.42 42.56 12.08
C SER A 162 -22.50 42.10 13.06
N THR A 163 -22.37 42.46 14.33
CA THR A 163 -23.39 42.20 15.35
C THR A 163 -24.48 43.27 15.42
N THR A 164 -24.45 44.30 14.56
CA THR A 164 -25.40 45.43 14.63
C THR A 164 -26.84 44.96 14.69
N VAL A 165 -27.26 44.10 13.77
CA VAL A 165 -28.63 43.54 13.75
C VAL A 165 -28.83 42.52 14.87
N TYR A 166 -27.86 41.64 15.11
CA TYR A 166 -27.92 40.63 16.16
C TYR A 166 -28.19 41.22 17.54
N SER A 167 -27.48 42.29 17.90
CA SER A 167 -27.60 42.98 19.19
C SER A 167 -28.94 43.70 19.37
N LEU A 168 -29.66 44.03 18.29
CA LEU A 168 -31.05 44.53 18.39
C LEU A 168 -31.98 43.47 18.97
N TYR A 169 -31.72 42.20 18.64
CA TYR A 169 -32.59 41.09 19.01
C TYR A 169 -32.10 40.35 20.26
N PHE A 170 -30.80 40.10 20.41
CA PHE A 170 -30.24 39.12 21.36
C PHE A 170 -29.20 39.69 22.36
N GLY A 171 -29.32 40.98 22.70
CA GLY A 171 -28.51 41.61 23.78
C GLY A 171 -28.88 41.15 25.20
N SER A 172 -28.34 41.85 26.22
CA SER A 172 -28.45 41.49 27.64
C SER A 172 -29.63 42.13 28.40
N ASN A 173 -30.31 43.11 27.81
CA ASN A 173 -31.36 43.90 28.47
C ASN A 173 -32.69 43.12 28.60
N TYR A 174 -32.99 42.24 27.66
CA TYR A 174 -34.21 41.42 27.64
C TYR A 174 -33.89 40.00 27.17
N ALA A 175 -34.31 39.01 27.95
CA ALA A 175 -34.07 37.61 27.67
C ALA A 175 -34.92 37.13 26.48
N ASN A 176 -34.28 36.90 25.32
CA ASN A 176 -34.87 36.29 24.13
C ASN A 176 -34.19 34.94 23.84
N SER A 177 -33.93 34.15 24.88
CA SER A 177 -33.08 32.94 24.82
C SER A 177 -33.64 31.84 23.91
N GLY A 178 -34.96 31.64 23.89
CA GLY A 178 -35.61 30.68 22.98
C GLY A 178 -35.42 31.06 21.51
N ALA A 179 -35.73 32.32 21.15
CA ALA A 179 -35.47 32.83 19.80
C ALA A 179 -33.99 32.81 19.41
N ARG A 180 -33.07 33.06 20.36
CA ARG A 180 -31.62 32.94 20.12
C ARG A 180 -31.22 31.50 19.81
N ALA A 181 -31.75 30.53 20.56
CA ALA A 181 -31.48 29.11 20.31
C ALA A 181 -31.96 28.68 18.92
N VAL A 182 -33.15 29.14 18.48
CA VAL A 182 -33.65 28.88 17.12
C VAL A 182 -32.77 29.56 16.08
N TYR A 183 -32.35 30.79 16.31
CA TYR A 183 -31.43 31.49 15.43
C TYR A 183 -30.11 30.72 15.26
N ASP A 184 -29.52 30.24 16.35
CA ASP A 184 -28.28 29.46 16.31
C ASP A 184 -28.47 28.13 15.52
N GLN A 185 -29.64 27.48 15.65
CA GLN A 185 -29.99 26.30 14.83
C GLN A 185 -30.06 26.63 13.34
N ILE A 186 -30.72 27.72 12.96
CA ILE A 186 -30.84 28.12 11.55
C ILE A 186 -29.47 28.48 10.99
N VAL A 187 -28.65 29.22 11.75
CA VAL A 187 -27.28 29.59 11.35
C VAL A 187 -26.40 28.36 11.13
N ALA A 188 -26.50 27.34 11.98
CA ALA A 188 -25.76 26.09 11.80
C ALA A 188 -26.12 25.42 10.47
N MET A 189 -27.41 25.29 10.16
CA MET A 189 -27.86 24.71 8.89
C MET A 189 -27.44 25.55 7.66
N LEU A 190 -27.49 26.88 7.77
CA LEU A 190 -27.06 27.77 6.69
C LEU A 190 -25.55 27.65 6.43
N ARG A 191 -24.73 27.61 7.49
CA ARG A 191 -23.26 27.45 7.39
C ARG A 191 -22.87 26.20 6.62
N GLU A 192 -23.63 25.13 6.81
CA GLU A 192 -23.37 23.86 6.14
C GLU A 192 -23.96 23.80 4.74
N HIS A 193 -24.96 24.63 4.39
CA HIS A 193 -25.72 24.55 3.13
C HIS A 193 -24.83 24.39 1.89
N ASN A 194 -23.82 25.26 1.74
CA ASN A 194 -22.90 25.25 0.60
C ASN A 194 -21.68 24.33 0.77
N THR A 195 -21.51 23.69 1.94
CA THR A 195 -20.36 22.83 2.22
C THR A 195 -20.52 21.51 1.49
N ILE A 196 -19.63 21.26 0.53
CA ILE A 196 -19.57 20.01 -0.24
C ILE A 196 -18.47 19.08 0.31
N PRO A 197 -18.52 17.76 0.03
CA PRO A 197 -17.41 16.87 0.36
C PRO A 197 -16.09 17.39 -0.22
N SER A 198 -15.05 17.40 0.60
CA SER A 198 -13.72 17.99 0.33
C SER A 198 -13.00 17.51 -0.94
N PHE A 199 -13.38 16.33 -1.47
CA PHE A 199 -12.81 15.77 -2.69
C PHE A 199 -13.65 16.03 -3.95
N MET A 200 -14.76 16.77 -3.85
CA MET A 200 -15.66 17.12 -4.97
C MET A 200 -15.61 18.61 -5.31
N SER A 201 -16.14 18.99 -6.48
CA SER A 201 -16.31 20.39 -6.91
C SER A 201 -17.77 20.73 -7.18
N GLY A 202 -18.12 22.03 -7.12
CA GLY A 202 -19.40 22.54 -7.64
C GLY A 202 -19.47 22.54 -9.17
N GLY A 203 -18.33 22.57 -9.87
CA GLY A 203 -18.26 22.45 -11.33
C GLY A 203 -18.18 21.00 -11.80
N LYS A 204 -18.85 20.70 -12.92
CA LYS A 204 -18.99 19.32 -13.43
C LYS A 204 -17.69 18.72 -13.97
N ASN A 205 -16.71 19.55 -14.35
CA ASN A 205 -15.50 19.14 -15.06
C ASN A 205 -14.20 19.49 -14.33
N ASP A 206 -14.28 19.95 -13.08
CA ASP A 206 -13.14 20.58 -12.42
C ASP A 206 -12.17 19.57 -11.80
N ILE A 207 -12.67 18.39 -11.43
CA ILE A 207 -11.90 17.37 -10.70
C ILE A 207 -12.12 16.01 -11.34
N THR A 208 -11.01 15.36 -11.70
CA THR A 208 -10.95 13.96 -12.13
C THR A 208 -10.01 13.17 -11.22
N LYS A 209 -10.37 11.92 -10.91
CA LYS A 209 -9.55 10.98 -10.12
C LYS A 209 -9.42 9.63 -10.80
N GLU A 210 -8.29 8.99 -10.60
CA GLU A 210 -7.96 7.71 -11.21
C GLU A 210 -8.34 6.54 -10.29
N LEU A 211 -9.00 5.52 -10.84
CA LEU A 211 -9.25 4.27 -10.13
C LEU A 211 -7.99 3.40 -10.10
N ALA A 212 -7.70 2.81 -8.94
CA ALA A 212 -6.65 1.82 -8.80
C ALA A 212 -7.18 0.41 -9.09
N TYR A 213 -6.41 -0.38 -9.84
CA TYR A 213 -6.72 -1.80 -10.07
C TYR A 213 -6.08 -2.67 -8.99
N LYS A 214 -6.90 -3.49 -8.33
CA LYS A 214 -6.45 -4.47 -7.35
C LYS A 214 -7.42 -5.66 -7.33
N ASP A 215 -6.89 -6.87 -7.34
CA ASP A 215 -7.65 -8.12 -7.19
C ASP A 215 -8.85 -8.23 -8.17
N GLY A 216 -8.66 -7.85 -9.44
CA GLY A 216 -9.71 -7.92 -10.47
C GLY A 216 -10.75 -6.78 -10.41
N LYS A 217 -10.56 -5.78 -9.56
CA LYS A 217 -11.51 -4.68 -9.37
C LYS A 217 -10.81 -3.32 -9.47
N TYR A 218 -11.50 -2.35 -10.07
CA TYR A 218 -11.08 -0.95 -10.11
C TYR A 218 -11.74 -0.24 -8.93
N SER A 219 -10.99 0.43 -8.08
CA SER A 219 -11.56 1.15 -6.95
C SER A 219 -10.72 2.34 -6.48
N ILE A 220 -11.40 3.29 -5.86
CA ILE A 220 -10.80 4.38 -5.10
C ILE A 220 -11.59 4.57 -3.82
N THR A 221 -10.89 4.93 -2.74
CA THR A 221 -11.51 5.33 -1.49
C THR A 221 -11.14 6.77 -1.19
N LEU A 222 -12.14 7.63 -1.10
CA LEU A 222 -11.99 9.06 -0.84
C LEU A 222 -12.49 9.36 0.57
N THR A 223 -11.73 10.15 1.34
CA THR A 223 -12.09 10.52 2.72
C THR A 223 -12.51 11.98 2.74
N ASP A 224 -13.64 12.29 3.35
CA ASP A 224 -14.14 13.67 3.42
C ASP A 224 -13.63 14.42 4.65
N SER A 225 -12.70 15.37 4.52
CA SER A 225 -12.26 16.20 5.65
C SER A 225 -13.32 17.19 6.15
N ASN A 226 -14.37 17.47 5.37
CA ASN A 226 -15.44 18.39 5.77
C ASN A 226 -16.54 17.72 6.60
N GLY A 227 -16.56 16.38 6.66
CA GLY A 227 -17.50 15.61 7.49
C GLY A 227 -18.96 15.67 7.07
N VAL A 228 -19.26 16.08 5.83
CA VAL A 228 -20.64 16.28 5.33
C VAL A 228 -21.13 15.10 4.48
N LEU A 229 -20.36 14.02 4.36
CA LEU A 229 -20.67 12.89 3.49
C LEU A 229 -22.02 12.19 3.79
N SER A 230 -22.46 12.19 5.06
CA SER A 230 -23.77 11.67 5.47
C SER A 230 -24.93 12.42 4.81
N ASP A 231 -24.74 13.71 4.57
CA ASP A 231 -25.75 14.63 4.09
C ASP A 231 -25.93 14.58 2.58
N TYR A 232 -25.21 13.70 1.88
CA TYR A 232 -25.30 13.59 0.43
C TYR A 232 -25.77 12.20 -0.03
N SER A 233 -26.60 12.20 -1.08
CA SER A 233 -26.93 11.03 -1.89
C SER A 233 -26.08 11.04 -3.16
N PHE A 234 -25.59 9.87 -3.57
CA PHE A 234 -24.63 9.74 -4.66
C PHE A 234 -25.24 8.95 -5.82
N SER A 235 -24.93 9.37 -7.04
CA SER A 235 -25.34 8.70 -8.28
C SER A 235 -24.19 8.70 -9.28
N SER A 236 -24.08 7.64 -10.07
CA SER A 236 -23.11 7.53 -11.17
C SER A 236 -23.79 7.77 -12.52
N SER A 237 -23.08 8.36 -13.47
CA SER A 237 -23.53 8.43 -14.87
C SER A 237 -23.37 7.12 -15.64
N ASP A 238 -22.67 6.13 -15.08
CA ASP A 238 -22.44 4.80 -15.65
C ASP A 238 -22.92 3.72 -14.67
N SER A 239 -23.73 2.77 -15.17
CA SER A 239 -24.28 1.66 -14.40
C SER A 239 -23.23 0.63 -13.93
N ASN A 240 -22.08 0.57 -14.59
CA ASN A 240 -20.98 -0.33 -14.22
C ASN A 240 -20.16 0.20 -13.03
N VAL A 241 -20.44 1.41 -12.57
CA VAL A 241 -19.75 2.06 -11.45
C VAL A 241 -20.67 2.08 -10.23
N SER A 242 -20.21 1.42 -9.18
CA SER A 242 -20.85 1.39 -7.87
C SER A 242 -20.25 2.45 -6.96
N VAL A 243 -21.11 3.10 -6.16
CA VAL A 243 -20.72 4.08 -5.17
C VAL A 243 -21.32 3.67 -3.83
N SER A 244 -20.49 3.54 -2.80
CA SER A 244 -20.93 3.18 -1.46
C SER A 244 -20.25 4.07 -0.41
N LYS A 245 -20.89 4.18 0.76
CA LYS A 245 -20.41 4.97 1.90
C LYS A 245 -20.03 4.04 3.04
N SER A 246 -18.91 4.33 3.70
CA SER A 246 -18.51 3.66 4.94
C SER A 246 -17.97 4.70 5.91
N GLY A 247 -18.78 5.07 6.91
CA GLY A 247 -18.50 6.21 7.77
C GLY A 247 -18.30 7.48 6.95
N ASN A 248 -17.14 8.11 7.11
CA ASN A 248 -16.77 9.34 6.41
C ASN A 248 -15.94 9.11 5.13
N LYS A 249 -16.03 7.89 4.56
CA LYS A 249 -15.34 7.50 3.33
C LYS A 249 -16.33 7.14 2.22
N LEU A 250 -16.05 7.62 1.02
CA LEU A 250 -16.74 7.24 -0.21
C LEU A 250 -15.90 6.22 -0.97
N ILE A 251 -16.47 5.05 -1.23
CA ILE A 251 -15.83 3.99 -1.99
C ILE A 251 -16.50 3.96 -3.36
N ILE A 252 -15.71 4.18 -4.41
CA ILE A 252 -16.17 4.11 -5.78
C ILE A 252 -15.48 2.91 -6.41
N SER A 253 -16.24 2.02 -7.06
CA SER A 253 -15.66 0.82 -7.64
C SER A 253 -16.37 0.32 -8.88
N SER A 254 -15.61 -0.30 -9.79
CA SER A 254 -16.10 -0.92 -11.01
C SER A 254 -15.43 -2.28 -11.24
N THR A 255 -16.13 -3.16 -11.95
CA THR A 255 -15.61 -4.45 -12.42
C THR A 255 -15.01 -4.37 -13.83
N VAL A 256 -15.21 -3.25 -14.53
CA VAL A 256 -14.69 -3.00 -15.88
C VAL A 256 -13.87 -1.72 -15.89
N ALA A 257 -12.88 -1.65 -16.79
CA ALA A 257 -12.11 -0.42 -16.97
C ALA A 257 -13.00 0.68 -17.55
N ILE A 258 -12.78 1.91 -17.11
CA ILE A 258 -13.51 3.08 -17.59
C ILE A 258 -12.77 3.66 -18.79
N SER A 259 -13.39 3.60 -19.97
CA SER A 259 -12.91 4.29 -21.17
C SER A 259 -13.39 5.75 -21.12
N GLY A 260 -12.45 6.68 -20.90
CA GLY A 260 -12.75 8.10 -20.69
C GLY A 260 -13.12 8.41 -19.24
N SER A 261 -14.11 9.29 -19.05
CA SER A 261 -14.49 9.82 -17.73
C SER A 261 -15.95 9.52 -17.38
N VAL A 262 -16.18 8.99 -16.19
CA VAL A 262 -17.51 8.79 -15.59
C VAL A 262 -17.74 9.80 -14.49
N ARG A 263 -18.93 10.40 -14.44
CA ARG A 263 -19.26 11.44 -13.46
C ARG A 263 -20.05 10.87 -12.30
N ILE A 264 -19.57 11.10 -11.09
CA ILE A 264 -20.31 10.88 -9.85
C ILE A 264 -20.93 12.21 -9.42
N THR A 265 -22.25 12.21 -9.23
CA THR A 265 -23.02 13.37 -8.75
C THR A 265 -23.49 13.12 -7.33
N ALA A 266 -23.12 14.01 -6.42
CA ALA A 266 -23.63 14.08 -5.07
C ALA A 266 -24.71 15.17 -4.99
N LYS A 267 -25.87 14.85 -4.41
CA LYS A 267 -26.94 15.80 -4.13
C LYS A 267 -27.17 15.87 -2.63
N ARG A 268 -27.23 17.09 -2.09
CA ARG A 268 -27.47 17.29 -0.65
C ARG A 268 -28.88 16.83 -0.28
N ASN A 269 -28.96 16.07 0.79
CA ASN A 269 -30.17 15.61 1.46
C ASN A 269 -30.57 16.64 2.54
N ASN A 270 -31.79 16.52 3.06
CA ASN A 270 -32.28 17.32 4.19
C ASN A 270 -32.28 18.86 3.98
N VAL A 271 -32.19 19.33 2.73
CA VAL A 271 -32.55 20.71 2.41
C VAL A 271 -34.08 20.82 2.55
N PRO A 272 -34.61 21.76 3.35
CA PRO A 272 -36.05 21.93 3.50
C PRO A 272 -36.71 22.15 2.13
N THR A 273 -37.86 21.50 1.93
CA THR A 273 -38.62 21.60 0.68
C THR A 273 -40.02 22.10 0.95
N VAL A 274 -40.48 23.00 0.09
CA VAL A 274 -41.85 23.53 0.07
C VAL A 274 -42.55 23.15 -1.24
N SER A 275 -43.85 23.41 -1.33
CA SER A 275 -44.61 23.17 -2.57
C SER A 275 -43.93 23.84 -3.78
N SER A 276 -43.95 23.21 -4.93
CA SER A 276 -43.45 23.80 -6.19
C SER A 276 -44.22 25.06 -6.61
N SER A 277 -45.44 25.25 -6.09
CA SER A 277 -46.26 26.44 -6.27
C SER A 277 -45.95 27.57 -5.27
N ALA A 278 -45.14 27.31 -4.23
CA ALA A 278 -44.77 28.32 -3.25
C ALA A 278 -43.84 29.36 -3.91
N LYS A 279 -44.10 30.63 -3.63
CA LYS A 279 -43.39 31.79 -4.20
C LYS A 279 -43.05 32.77 -3.10
N LEU A 280 -41.88 33.40 -3.23
CA LEU A 280 -41.45 34.50 -2.39
C LEU A 280 -41.80 35.80 -3.12
N ILE A 281 -42.52 36.67 -2.44
CA ILE A 281 -43.12 37.87 -3.02
C ILE A 281 -42.70 39.07 -2.19
N ALA A 282 -42.04 40.03 -2.83
CA ALA A 282 -41.67 41.30 -2.21
C ALA A 282 -42.79 42.34 -2.41
N TYR A 283 -43.16 43.03 -1.34
CA TYR A 283 -44.15 44.09 -1.30
C TYR A 283 -43.47 45.40 -0.92
N GLY A 284 -43.84 46.50 -1.57
CA GLY A 284 -43.25 47.79 -1.24
C GLY A 284 -44.12 49.00 -1.56
N ASP A 285 -43.71 50.13 -1.01
CA ASP A 285 -44.25 51.47 -1.23
C ASP A 285 -43.13 52.49 -0.96
N PRO A 286 -43.00 53.58 -1.74
CA PRO A 286 -41.90 54.54 -1.59
C PRO A 286 -41.78 55.18 -0.19
N ASN A 287 -42.85 55.22 0.61
CA ASN A 287 -42.89 55.89 1.91
C ASN A 287 -43.07 54.95 3.09
N LEU A 288 -43.24 53.65 2.85
CA LEU A 288 -43.53 52.66 3.88
C LEU A 288 -42.52 51.53 3.85
N GLN A 289 -42.44 50.78 4.94
CA GLN A 289 -41.49 49.68 5.08
C GLN A 289 -41.78 48.54 4.09
N ASP A 290 -40.77 48.15 3.31
CA ASP A 290 -40.85 47.00 2.42
C ASP A 290 -40.83 45.65 3.17
N LEU A 291 -41.61 44.69 2.67
CA LEU A 291 -41.77 43.34 3.24
C LEU A 291 -41.55 42.24 2.18
N VAL A 292 -41.22 41.04 2.63
CA VAL A 292 -41.34 39.80 1.84
C VAL A 292 -42.29 38.83 2.52
N THR A 293 -43.06 38.09 1.74
CA THR A 293 -43.91 36.98 2.20
C THR A 293 -43.70 35.76 1.30
N GLY A 294 -44.06 34.59 1.81
CA GLY A 294 -43.82 33.31 1.14
C GLY A 294 -42.34 32.88 1.10
N VAL A 295 -42.12 31.70 0.52
CA VAL A 295 -40.85 30.99 0.50
C VAL A 295 -40.75 30.17 -0.79
N GLU A 296 -39.53 29.97 -1.28
CA GLU A 296 -39.25 29.17 -2.48
C GLU A 296 -38.26 28.05 -2.16
N ASN A 297 -38.33 26.97 -2.94
CA ASN A 297 -37.30 25.95 -2.91
C ASN A 297 -35.96 26.55 -3.35
N ALA A 298 -34.90 26.24 -2.60
CA ALA A 298 -33.54 26.57 -3.02
C ALA A 298 -33.05 25.63 -4.13
N ASP A 299 -32.06 26.11 -4.89
CA ASP A 299 -31.31 25.28 -5.82
C ASP A 299 -30.71 24.07 -5.06
N THR A 300 -30.83 22.87 -5.63
CA THR A 300 -30.23 21.69 -5.00
C THR A 300 -28.71 21.81 -5.02
N VAL A 301 -28.10 21.89 -3.84
CA VAL A 301 -26.64 21.88 -3.71
C VAL A 301 -26.11 20.55 -4.22
N SER A 302 -25.39 20.62 -5.33
CA SER A 302 -24.83 19.47 -6.02
C SER A 302 -23.31 19.58 -6.07
N ALA A 303 -22.64 18.45 -5.92
CA ALA A 303 -21.19 18.34 -6.07
C ALA A 303 -20.86 17.21 -7.06
N TYR A 304 -19.73 17.36 -7.73
CA TYR A 304 -19.32 16.49 -8.83
C TYR A 304 -17.87 16.04 -8.64
N ILE A 305 -17.60 14.81 -9.03
CA ILE A 305 -16.25 14.29 -9.25
C ILE A 305 -16.28 13.36 -10.45
N ASN A 306 -15.29 13.48 -11.31
CA ASN A 306 -15.08 12.58 -12.43
C ASN A 306 -14.09 11.48 -12.03
N ILE A 307 -14.30 10.28 -12.56
CA ILE A 307 -13.41 9.14 -12.38
C ILE A 307 -12.99 8.58 -13.73
N GLU A 308 -11.77 8.10 -13.82
CA GLU A 308 -11.23 7.45 -15.02
C GLU A 308 -10.31 6.29 -14.66
N THR A 309 -9.95 5.49 -15.65
CA THR A 309 -8.97 4.41 -15.50
C THR A 309 -7.73 4.73 -16.36
N PRO A 310 -6.58 5.06 -15.75
CA PRO A 310 -5.38 5.40 -16.51
C PRO A 310 -4.84 4.17 -17.22
N THR A 311 -4.47 4.31 -18.49
CA THR A 311 -3.81 3.23 -19.25
C THR A 311 -2.34 3.11 -18.88
N GLY A 312 -1.75 1.94 -19.11
CA GLY A 312 -0.33 1.64 -18.89
C GLY A 312 0.31 0.96 -20.10
N THR A 313 1.56 0.54 -19.91
CA THR A 313 2.40 -0.05 -20.96
C THR A 313 2.95 -1.40 -20.51
N ILE A 314 2.92 -2.40 -21.39
CA ILE A 314 3.71 -3.63 -21.22
C ILE A 314 4.95 -3.53 -22.11
N ALA A 315 6.13 -3.60 -21.50
CA ALA A 315 7.40 -3.71 -22.20
C ALA A 315 7.88 -5.16 -22.15
N LEU A 316 8.27 -5.70 -23.30
CA LEU A 316 8.82 -7.04 -23.42
C LEU A 316 10.29 -6.94 -23.79
N LYS A 317 11.11 -7.77 -23.15
CA LYS A 317 12.53 -7.91 -23.49
C LYS A 317 12.88 -9.38 -23.72
N LYS A 318 13.45 -9.67 -24.88
CA LYS A 318 13.82 -11.02 -25.31
C LYS A 318 15.34 -11.18 -25.36
N THR A 319 15.83 -12.29 -24.83
CA THR A 319 17.20 -12.78 -24.99
C THR A 319 17.20 -14.18 -25.59
N SER A 320 18.32 -14.62 -26.16
CA SER A 320 18.50 -15.96 -26.71
C SER A 320 19.95 -16.39 -26.55
N GLU A 321 20.17 -17.69 -26.34
CA GLU A 321 21.51 -18.31 -26.26
C GLU A 321 22.36 -18.04 -27.52
N ASP A 322 21.73 -18.05 -28.69
CA ASP A 322 22.35 -17.82 -30.01
C ASP A 322 22.32 -16.34 -30.46
N GLY A 323 21.83 -15.44 -29.60
CA GLY A 323 21.72 -14.01 -29.89
C GLY A 323 20.58 -13.61 -30.83
N VAL A 324 19.76 -14.54 -31.33
CA VAL A 324 18.63 -14.23 -32.21
C VAL A 324 17.44 -13.72 -31.39
N VAL A 325 17.17 -12.42 -31.50
CA VAL A 325 16.13 -11.75 -30.70
C VAL A 325 15.12 -10.93 -31.52
N GLU A 326 15.40 -10.65 -32.79
CA GLU A 326 14.52 -9.89 -33.68
C GLU A 326 13.41 -10.76 -34.28
N GLY A 327 12.21 -10.21 -34.42
CA GLY A 327 11.11 -10.86 -35.15
C GLY A 327 10.39 -11.98 -34.40
N ILE A 328 10.72 -12.22 -33.14
CA ILE A 328 10.11 -13.26 -32.29
C ILE A 328 8.69 -12.82 -31.92
N SER A 329 7.71 -13.69 -32.18
CA SER A 329 6.29 -13.42 -31.98
C SER A 329 5.83 -13.74 -30.56
N PHE A 330 5.14 -12.79 -29.93
CA PHE A 330 4.48 -12.94 -28.63
C PHE A 330 3.01 -12.60 -28.73
N THR A 331 2.16 -13.44 -28.13
CA THR A 331 0.74 -13.15 -27.94
C THR A 331 0.53 -12.60 -26.53
N ILE A 332 -0.02 -11.39 -26.45
CA ILE A 332 -0.40 -10.74 -25.19
C ILE A 332 -1.93 -10.81 -25.09
N LYS A 333 -2.43 -11.46 -24.04
CA LYS A 333 -3.86 -11.67 -23.81
C LYS A 333 -4.27 -11.13 -22.43
N GLY A 334 -5.37 -10.40 -22.37
CA GLY A 334 -6.06 -9.95 -21.15
C GLY A 334 -7.57 -9.99 -21.37
N ASP A 335 -8.36 -9.52 -20.40
CA ASP A 335 -9.82 -9.70 -20.37
C ASP A 335 -10.53 -9.24 -21.66
N ASN A 336 -10.08 -8.14 -22.28
CA ASN A 336 -10.61 -7.62 -23.55
C ASN A 336 -9.50 -7.26 -24.55
N PHE A 337 -8.33 -7.91 -24.42
CA PHE A 337 -7.18 -7.62 -25.27
C PHE A 337 -6.56 -8.93 -25.75
N ASN A 338 -6.33 -9.05 -27.05
CA ASN A 338 -5.59 -10.17 -27.61
C ASN A 338 -4.86 -9.69 -28.85
N LYS A 339 -3.53 -9.55 -28.75
CA LYS A 339 -2.70 -9.05 -29.85
C LYS A 339 -1.39 -9.82 -29.92
N THR A 340 -0.98 -10.12 -31.13
CA THR A 340 0.37 -10.63 -31.40
C THR A 340 1.29 -9.48 -31.76
N VAL A 341 2.47 -9.45 -31.14
CA VAL A 341 3.53 -8.47 -31.40
C VAL A 341 4.83 -9.18 -31.72
N LYS A 342 5.74 -8.49 -32.41
CA LYS A 342 7.07 -9.01 -32.74
C LYS A 342 8.14 -8.12 -32.12
N THR A 343 9.21 -8.74 -31.61
CA THR A 343 10.38 -8.03 -31.08
C THR A 343 11.16 -7.29 -32.18
N GLY A 344 11.73 -6.15 -31.84
CA GLY A 344 12.64 -5.39 -32.70
C GLY A 344 14.08 -5.92 -32.67
N LYS A 345 14.98 -5.20 -33.34
CA LYS A 345 16.42 -5.54 -33.48
C LYS A 345 17.16 -5.72 -32.15
N ASP A 346 16.77 -4.99 -31.13
CA ASP A 346 17.35 -5.05 -29.79
C ASP A 346 16.65 -6.08 -28.87
N GLY A 347 15.72 -6.86 -29.41
CA GLY A 347 14.92 -7.82 -28.66
C GLY A 347 13.79 -7.19 -27.84
N SER A 348 13.50 -5.90 -28.01
CA SER A 348 12.45 -5.21 -27.26
C SER A 348 11.17 -4.98 -28.06
N VAL A 349 10.03 -4.90 -27.37
CA VAL A 349 8.76 -4.40 -27.92
C VAL A 349 7.87 -3.85 -26.81
N SER A 350 7.17 -2.76 -27.05
CA SER A 350 6.25 -2.14 -26.09
C SER A 350 4.83 -2.10 -26.64
N VAL A 351 3.85 -2.33 -25.76
CA VAL A 351 2.41 -2.20 -26.06
C VAL A 351 1.81 -1.22 -25.07
N GLU A 352 1.44 -0.05 -25.58
CA GLU A 352 0.88 1.06 -24.81
C GLU A 352 -0.66 1.08 -24.88
N GLY A 353 -1.28 1.91 -24.04
CA GLY A 353 -2.73 2.12 -24.06
C GLY A 353 -3.54 0.97 -23.47
N LEU A 354 -2.90 0.11 -22.67
CA LEU A 354 -3.55 -1.04 -22.05
C LEU A 354 -4.19 -0.64 -20.73
N PHE A 355 -5.43 -1.04 -20.49
CA PHE A 355 -6.05 -0.81 -19.18
C PHE A 355 -5.35 -1.64 -18.09
N PRO A 356 -5.26 -1.13 -16.85
CA PRO A 356 -4.68 -1.86 -15.73
C PRO A 356 -5.39 -3.19 -15.54
N GLY A 357 -4.64 -4.28 -15.41
CA GLY A 357 -5.23 -5.61 -15.54
C GLY A 357 -4.19 -6.70 -15.44
N THR A 358 -4.64 -7.95 -15.43
CA THR A 358 -3.74 -9.09 -15.51
C THR A 358 -3.66 -9.57 -16.96
N TYR A 359 -2.44 -9.63 -17.49
CA TYR A 359 -2.16 -10.06 -18.85
C TYR A 359 -1.29 -11.31 -18.83
N THR A 360 -1.56 -12.22 -19.75
CA THR A 360 -0.68 -13.34 -20.05
C THR A 360 0.12 -13.03 -21.31
N VAL A 361 1.42 -13.23 -21.25
CA VAL A 361 2.35 -13.10 -22.37
C VAL A 361 2.85 -14.49 -22.72
N THR A 362 2.64 -14.90 -23.96
CA THR A 362 3.02 -16.23 -24.45
C THR A 362 3.89 -16.07 -25.69
N GLU A 363 5.11 -16.59 -25.65
CA GLU A 363 5.94 -16.73 -26.84
C GLU A 363 5.32 -17.79 -27.76
N GLN A 364 5.23 -17.51 -29.05
CA GLN A 364 4.85 -18.53 -30.01
C GLN A 364 5.98 -19.56 -30.12
N SER A 365 5.62 -20.84 -30.17
CA SER A 365 6.60 -21.91 -30.28
C SER A 365 7.40 -21.78 -31.57
N ILE A 366 8.71 -21.89 -31.44
CA ILE A 366 9.65 -21.94 -32.56
C ILE A 366 10.36 -23.29 -32.45
N ASP A 367 10.47 -24.01 -33.56
CA ASP A 367 10.91 -25.42 -33.55
C ASP A 367 12.32 -25.61 -32.99
N CYS A 368 13.23 -24.64 -33.20
CA CYS A 368 14.61 -24.70 -32.71
C CYS A 368 14.79 -24.36 -31.21
N TYR A 369 13.75 -23.87 -30.51
CA TYR A 369 13.85 -23.47 -29.10
C TYR A 369 12.95 -24.28 -28.17
N GLU A 370 13.40 -24.44 -26.93
CA GLU A 370 12.58 -25.01 -25.86
C GLU A 370 11.34 -24.14 -25.60
N PRO A 371 10.13 -24.72 -25.51
CA PRO A 371 8.91 -23.94 -25.34
C PRO A 371 8.95 -23.12 -24.04
N GLN A 372 8.80 -21.80 -24.16
CA GLN A 372 8.76 -20.93 -23.02
C GLN A 372 7.41 -21.05 -22.29
N LYS A 373 7.45 -20.99 -20.96
CA LYS A 373 6.22 -20.93 -20.16
C LYS A 373 5.56 -19.57 -20.34
N THR A 374 4.24 -19.56 -20.47
CA THR A 374 3.44 -18.33 -20.41
C THR A 374 3.72 -17.59 -19.10
N GLN A 375 3.96 -16.29 -19.21
CA GLN A 375 4.18 -15.41 -18.06
C GLN A 375 2.95 -14.55 -17.82
N THR A 376 2.67 -14.28 -16.55
CA THR A 376 1.57 -13.41 -16.13
C THR A 376 2.13 -12.10 -15.61
N VAL A 377 1.62 -10.98 -16.10
CA VAL A 377 2.01 -9.64 -15.68
C VAL A 377 0.79 -8.85 -15.24
N THR A 378 0.86 -8.23 -14.07
CA THR A 378 -0.15 -7.28 -13.61
C THR A 378 0.28 -5.87 -14.03
N LEU A 379 -0.53 -5.24 -14.85
CA LEU A 379 -0.34 -3.87 -15.30
C LEU A 379 -1.03 -2.90 -14.34
N ILE A 380 -0.31 -1.86 -13.94
CA ILE A 380 -0.83 -0.74 -13.16
C ILE A 380 -0.87 0.47 -14.09
N GLY A 381 -1.92 1.27 -14.00
CA GLY A 381 -2.10 2.45 -14.85
C GLY A 381 -0.99 3.49 -14.65
N GLY A 382 -0.63 4.17 -15.73
CA GLY A 382 0.46 5.14 -15.78
C GLY A 382 1.86 4.55 -15.66
N LYS A 383 2.01 3.23 -15.54
CA LYS A 383 3.31 2.56 -15.37
C LYS A 383 3.63 1.62 -16.53
N THR A 384 4.93 1.34 -16.67
CA THR A 384 5.44 0.31 -17.58
C THR A 384 5.77 -0.95 -16.80
N SER A 385 5.09 -2.05 -17.09
CA SER A 385 5.42 -3.38 -16.56
C SER A 385 6.31 -4.13 -17.55
N THR A 386 7.48 -4.58 -17.11
CA THR A 386 8.44 -5.29 -17.97
C THR A 386 8.33 -6.81 -17.81
N VAL A 387 8.30 -7.54 -18.92
CA VAL A 387 8.32 -9.01 -18.97
C VAL A 387 9.53 -9.46 -19.77
N THR A 388 10.26 -10.45 -19.26
CA THR A 388 11.51 -10.93 -19.87
C THR A 388 11.42 -12.38 -20.26
N PHE A 389 11.76 -12.71 -21.52
CA PHE A 389 11.86 -14.08 -22.01
C PHE A 389 13.28 -14.39 -22.45
N SER A 390 13.73 -15.63 -22.26
CA SER A 390 15.05 -16.08 -22.70
C SER A 390 14.95 -17.46 -23.33
N ASN A 391 15.30 -17.57 -24.61
CA ASN A 391 15.26 -18.87 -25.29
C ASN A 391 16.55 -19.65 -25.09
N THR A 392 16.34 -20.96 -24.99
CA THR A 392 17.39 -21.98 -24.99
C THR A 392 17.13 -22.87 -26.19
N LEU A 393 18.20 -23.24 -26.90
CA LEU A 393 18.11 -24.12 -28.06
C LEU A 393 17.62 -25.51 -27.63
N LYS A 394 16.69 -26.07 -28.39
CA LYS A 394 16.33 -27.49 -28.27
C LYS A 394 17.53 -28.33 -28.68
N ARG A 395 17.93 -29.24 -27.80
CA ARG A 395 19.00 -30.21 -28.08
C ARG A 395 18.40 -31.61 -28.00
N GLY A 396 18.70 -32.42 -29.00
CA GLY A 396 18.35 -33.83 -29.01
C GLY A 396 19.61 -34.69 -28.87
N SER A 397 19.43 -35.93 -28.43
CA SER A 397 20.42 -36.98 -28.61
C SER A 397 20.07 -37.81 -29.85
N LEU A 398 21.09 -38.26 -30.56
CA LEU A 398 20.97 -39.27 -31.60
C LEU A 398 21.65 -40.53 -31.09
N GLU A 399 20.92 -41.65 -31.14
CA GLU A 399 21.39 -42.98 -30.77
C GLU A 399 21.35 -43.85 -32.03
N ILE A 400 22.49 -44.46 -32.36
CA ILE A 400 22.67 -45.34 -33.51
C ILE A 400 22.78 -46.77 -32.99
N VAL A 401 21.92 -47.66 -33.48
CA VAL A 401 21.97 -49.09 -33.16
C VAL A 401 22.42 -49.86 -34.40
N LYS A 402 23.58 -50.50 -34.32
CA LYS A 402 24.14 -51.36 -35.38
C LYS A 402 23.82 -52.82 -35.11
N THR A 403 23.15 -53.46 -36.05
CA THR A 403 22.96 -54.92 -36.09
C THR A 403 23.75 -55.53 -37.25
N SER A 404 24.14 -56.80 -37.12
CA SER A 404 24.90 -57.53 -38.14
C SER A 404 24.55 -59.01 -38.11
N GLU A 405 24.49 -59.68 -39.26
CA GLU A 405 24.18 -61.12 -39.36
C GLU A 405 25.26 -62.00 -38.73
N ASP A 406 26.50 -61.51 -38.70
CA ASP A 406 27.68 -62.15 -38.09
C ASP A 406 27.94 -61.71 -36.63
N ASN A 407 27.02 -60.93 -36.04
CA ASN A 407 27.15 -60.29 -34.72
C ASN A 407 28.35 -59.32 -34.56
N LEU A 408 29.00 -58.88 -35.64
CA LEU A 408 30.03 -57.85 -35.56
C LEU A 408 29.39 -56.46 -35.43
N VAL A 409 29.28 -55.98 -34.20
CA VAL A 409 28.57 -54.72 -33.87
C VAL A 409 29.43 -53.69 -33.14
N GLU A 410 30.56 -54.09 -32.55
CA GLU A 410 31.49 -53.20 -31.81
C GLU A 410 32.52 -52.54 -32.73
N GLY A 411 32.86 -51.27 -32.47
CA GLY A 411 33.91 -50.56 -33.20
C GLY A 411 33.51 -50.02 -34.58
N MET A 412 32.22 -50.03 -34.92
CA MET A 412 31.73 -49.49 -36.19
C MET A 412 31.62 -47.96 -36.10
N LYS A 413 32.28 -47.25 -37.02
CA LYS A 413 32.35 -45.79 -37.04
C LYS A 413 31.27 -45.19 -37.95
N PHE A 414 30.51 -44.24 -37.41
CA PHE A 414 29.50 -43.45 -38.09
C PHE A 414 29.91 -41.98 -38.13
N HIS A 415 29.57 -41.29 -39.21
CA HIS A 415 29.84 -39.86 -39.43
C HIS A 415 28.51 -39.12 -39.51
N LEU A 416 28.27 -38.22 -38.57
CA LEU A 416 27.14 -37.31 -38.56
C LEU A 416 27.59 -35.94 -39.07
N TYR A 417 27.12 -35.57 -40.25
CA TYR A 417 27.40 -34.25 -40.83
C TYR A 417 26.11 -33.57 -41.30
N GLY A 418 26.10 -32.24 -41.31
CA GLY A 418 24.98 -31.46 -41.80
C GLY A 418 24.85 -30.10 -41.12
N THR A 419 23.64 -29.56 -41.11
CA THR A 419 23.32 -28.31 -40.41
C THR A 419 22.15 -28.56 -39.47
N SER A 420 22.30 -28.21 -38.20
CA SER A 420 21.24 -28.32 -37.21
C SER A 420 20.06 -27.40 -37.57
N LEU A 421 18.91 -27.63 -36.94
CA LEU A 421 17.75 -26.76 -37.09
C LEU A 421 18.01 -25.32 -36.63
N SER A 422 19.02 -25.10 -35.79
CA SER A 422 19.49 -23.78 -35.36
C SER A 422 20.51 -23.15 -36.30
N GLY A 423 20.82 -23.79 -37.43
CA GLY A 423 21.77 -23.29 -38.42
C GLY A 423 23.24 -23.57 -38.09
N LEU A 424 23.53 -24.35 -37.04
CA LEU A 424 24.90 -24.69 -36.66
C LEU A 424 25.39 -25.87 -37.52
N PRO A 425 26.60 -25.82 -38.09
CA PRO A 425 27.18 -26.98 -38.76
C PRO A 425 27.43 -28.10 -37.74
N VAL A 426 27.14 -29.34 -38.13
CA VAL A 426 27.45 -30.56 -37.38
C VAL A 426 28.43 -31.36 -38.22
N ASP A 427 29.52 -31.82 -37.60
CA ASP A 427 30.56 -32.65 -38.23
C ASP A 427 31.22 -33.53 -37.16
N GLU A 428 30.50 -34.58 -36.74
CA GLU A 428 30.83 -35.41 -35.58
C GLU A 428 30.94 -36.89 -35.96
N TYR A 429 31.70 -37.67 -35.19
CA TYR A 429 31.83 -39.11 -35.39
C TYR A 429 31.38 -39.87 -34.13
N ALA A 430 30.65 -40.97 -34.32
CA ALA A 430 30.26 -41.87 -33.25
C ALA A 430 30.77 -43.30 -33.55
N VAL A 431 31.18 -44.04 -32.52
CA VAL A 431 31.68 -45.41 -32.65
C VAL A 431 30.84 -46.32 -31.76
N THR A 432 30.41 -47.47 -32.29
CA THR A 432 29.54 -48.39 -31.54
C THR A 432 30.28 -49.15 -30.45
N ASP A 433 29.60 -49.31 -29.31
CA ASP A 433 30.07 -50.12 -28.18
C ASP A 433 29.83 -51.63 -28.41
N LYS A 434 30.17 -52.44 -27.41
CA LYS A 434 29.97 -53.91 -27.40
C LYS A 434 28.53 -54.38 -27.61
N ASN A 435 27.55 -53.51 -27.40
CA ASN A 435 26.13 -53.80 -27.60
C ASN A 435 25.62 -53.28 -28.96
N GLY A 436 26.50 -52.69 -29.78
CA GLY A 436 26.14 -52.08 -31.06
C GLY A 436 25.56 -50.68 -30.93
N LEU A 437 25.69 -50.00 -29.78
CA LEU A 437 25.12 -48.68 -29.51
C LEU A 437 26.14 -47.56 -29.70
N ALA A 438 25.73 -46.46 -30.35
CA ALA A 438 26.54 -45.24 -30.49
C ALA A 438 25.71 -43.98 -30.28
N THR A 439 26.03 -43.17 -29.25
CA THR A 439 25.42 -41.85 -28.98
C THR A 439 26.29 -40.72 -29.53
N VAL A 440 25.71 -39.55 -29.83
CA VAL A 440 26.43 -38.45 -30.51
C VAL A 440 27.02 -37.36 -29.61
N ILE A 441 26.35 -36.84 -28.55
CA ILE A 441 27.03 -35.96 -27.55
C ILE A 441 26.48 -36.16 -26.11
N ASP A 442 27.19 -36.93 -25.30
CA ASP A 442 27.07 -36.99 -23.83
C ASP A 442 28.08 -36.05 -23.14
N PHE A 443 27.98 -35.82 -21.82
CA PHE A 443 29.01 -35.07 -21.07
C PHE A 443 30.42 -35.62 -21.33
N GLU A 444 30.48 -36.94 -21.52
CA GLU A 444 31.65 -37.73 -21.91
C GLU A 444 32.27 -37.28 -23.25
N GLN A 445 31.42 -36.89 -24.20
CA GLN A 445 31.79 -36.53 -25.57
C GLN A 445 32.11 -35.04 -25.73
N LEU A 446 31.75 -34.19 -24.75
CA LEU A 446 32.19 -32.79 -24.71
C LEU A 446 33.72 -32.66 -24.52
N GLY A 447 34.40 -33.75 -24.15
CA GLY A 447 35.85 -33.75 -23.89
C GLY A 447 36.25 -32.89 -22.69
N VAL A 448 35.29 -32.57 -21.80
CA VAL A 448 35.57 -31.84 -20.56
C VAL A 448 36.35 -32.78 -19.65
N ASP A 449 37.63 -32.48 -19.44
CA ASP A 449 38.52 -33.21 -18.56
C ASP A 449 38.65 -32.54 -17.18
N ARG A 450 38.21 -31.28 -17.04
CA ARG A 450 38.32 -30.50 -15.80
C ARG A 450 37.11 -29.63 -15.49
N LEU A 451 36.68 -29.66 -14.23
CA LEU A 451 35.68 -28.79 -13.64
C LEU A 451 36.27 -27.96 -12.50
N PHE A 452 36.12 -26.63 -12.59
CA PHE A 452 36.43 -25.68 -11.53
C PHE A 452 35.13 -25.15 -10.94
N ILE A 453 34.87 -25.47 -9.67
CA ILE A 453 33.66 -25.07 -8.96
C ILE A 453 34.02 -23.98 -7.97
N ASP A 454 33.69 -22.74 -8.33
CA ASP A 454 33.77 -21.62 -7.40
C ASP A 454 32.59 -21.62 -6.41
N GLU A 455 32.83 -21.11 -5.21
CA GLU A 455 31.91 -21.11 -4.07
C GLU A 455 31.21 -22.46 -3.84
N SER A 456 32.00 -23.53 -3.85
CA SER A 456 31.52 -24.92 -3.78
C SER A 456 30.64 -25.23 -2.55
N HIS A 457 30.68 -24.38 -1.52
CA HIS A 457 29.79 -24.45 -0.37
C HIS A 457 28.29 -24.34 -0.73
N PHE A 458 27.92 -23.90 -1.94
CA PHE A 458 26.54 -23.96 -2.44
C PHE A 458 26.04 -25.37 -2.79
N TYR A 459 26.95 -26.33 -2.97
CA TYR A 459 26.68 -27.73 -3.37
C TYR A 459 26.87 -28.73 -2.22
N LYS A 460 27.02 -28.24 -0.98
CA LYS A 460 27.23 -29.10 0.20
C LYS A 460 26.01 -29.92 0.64
N ASN A 461 24.83 -29.64 0.07
CA ASN A 461 23.60 -30.38 0.39
C ASN A 461 23.42 -31.57 -0.56
N LEU A 462 24.34 -32.54 -0.48
CA LEU A 462 24.29 -33.79 -1.24
C LEU A 462 23.47 -34.83 -0.47
N TYR A 463 22.69 -35.65 -1.18
CA TYR A 463 21.89 -36.71 -0.54
C TYR A 463 22.76 -37.74 0.18
N LEU A 464 22.31 -38.11 1.37
CA LEU A 464 22.97 -39.08 2.25
C LEU A 464 21.96 -40.08 2.77
N TYR A 465 22.28 -41.35 2.62
CA TYR A 465 21.54 -42.42 3.26
C TYR A 465 22.12 -42.68 4.66
N THR A 466 21.30 -42.53 5.70
CA THR A 466 21.69 -42.71 7.11
C THR A 466 20.52 -43.20 7.95
N LYS A 467 20.81 -44.03 8.96
CA LYS A 467 19.87 -44.41 10.02
C LYS A 467 19.72 -43.32 11.09
N MET A 468 20.65 -42.38 11.18
CA MET A 468 20.72 -41.32 12.21
C MET A 468 19.80 -40.12 11.92
N ARG A 469 18.60 -40.35 11.39
CA ARG A 469 17.68 -39.28 10.93
C ARG A 469 17.26 -38.30 12.03
N ASN A 470 17.31 -38.69 13.30
CA ASN A 470 16.90 -37.87 14.43
C ASN A 470 18.02 -36.96 15.00
N VAL A 471 19.23 -37.03 14.45
CA VAL A 471 20.36 -36.17 14.86
C VAL A 471 20.29 -34.85 14.09
N GLY A 472 20.34 -33.74 14.81
CA GLY A 472 20.31 -32.41 14.20
C GLY A 472 21.57 -32.14 13.37
N GLY A 473 21.41 -31.57 12.17
CA GLY A 473 22.52 -31.18 11.28
C GLY A 473 22.71 -32.07 10.04
N ILE A 474 21.90 -33.12 9.89
CA ILE A 474 21.86 -33.97 8.69
C ILE A 474 20.71 -33.52 7.78
N ALA A 475 20.99 -33.28 6.51
CA ALA A 475 19.96 -32.96 5.54
C ALA A 475 19.17 -34.22 5.15
N GLN A 476 17.84 -34.11 5.14
CA GLN A 476 16.94 -35.21 4.76
C GLN A 476 16.34 -35.06 3.35
N THR A 477 16.65 -33.95 2.66
CA THR A 477 16.12 -33.63 1.34
C THR A 477 17.25 -33.47 0.35
N GLU A 478 17.10 -34.13 -0.81
CA GLU A 478 18.05 -34.09 -1.90
C GLU A 478 17.96 -32.77 -2.67
N ALA A 479 19.09 -32.12 -2.88
CA ALA A 479 19.17 -31.00 -3.82
C ALA A 479 19.61 -31.54 -5.19
N GLN A 480 18.71 -31.48 -6.18
CA GLN A 480 18.95 -31.99 -7.54
C GLN A 480 20.27 -31.47 -8.15
N LYS A 481 20.60 -30.19 -7.91
CA LYS A 481 21.85 -29.57 -8.35
C LYS A 481 23.12 -30.22 -7.76
N SER A 482 23.06 -30.71 -6.52
CA SER A 482 24.19 -31.34 -5.85
C SER A 482 24.39 -32.75 -6.39
N SER A 483 23.29 -33.47 -6.64
CA SER A 483 23.32 -34.82 -7.22
C SER A 483 23.83 -34.82 -8.66
N ASP A 484 23.40 -33.86 -9.48
CA ASP A 484 23.92 -33.65 -10.83
C ASP A 484 25.43 -33.40 -10.84
N LEU A 485 25.91 -32.51 -9.98
CA LEU A 485 27.35 -32.25 -9.84
C LEU A 485 28.11 -33.51 -9.38
N PHE A 486 27.52 -34.30 -8.47
CA PHE A 486 28.15 -35.51 -7.96
C PHE A 486 28.35 -36.56 -9.06
N MET A 487 27.36 -36.75 -9.93
CA MET A 487 27.49 -37.66 -11.09
C MET A 487 28.61 -37.20 -12.04
N LYS A 488 28.71 -35.91 -12.31
CA LYS A 488 29.78 -35.33 -13.14
C LYS A 488 31.17 -35.48 -12.50
N CYS A 489 31.30 -35.21 -11.20
CA CYS A 489 32.55 -35.45 -10.47
C CYS A 489 32.98 -36.92 -10.55
N ARG A 490 32.04 -37.87 -10.33
CA ARG A 490 32.34 -39.31 -10.41
C ARG A 490 32.79 -39.75 -11.78
N TYR A 491 32.13 -39.26 -12.82
CA TYR A 491 32.56 -39.51 -14.19
C TYR A 491 33.96 -38.95 -14.47
N LEU A 492 34.24 -37.70 -14.05
CA LEU A 492 35.58 -37.11 -14.20
C LEU A 492 36.66 -37.84 -13.42
N ASP A 493 36.33 -38.31 -12.23
CA ASP A 493 37.24 -39.10 -11.39
C ASP A 493 37.66 -40.40 -12.11
N GLU A 494 36.71 -41.07 -12.77
CA GLU A 494 36.96 -42.29 -13.55
C GLU A 494 37.88 -42.04 -14.75
N ILE A 495 37.66 -40.95 -15.51
CA ILE A 495 38.46 -40.68 -16.72
C ILE A 495 39.81 -40.00 -16.45
N THR A 496 39.93 -39.24 -15.35
CA THR A 496 41.15 -38.47 -15.03
C THR A 496 41.99 -39.07 -13.90
N GLY A 497 41.51 -40.14 -13.26
CA GLY A 497 42.15 -40.72 -12.08
C GLY A 497 42.10 -39.76 -10.88
N ASN A 498 40.91 -39.24 -10.56
CA ASN A 498 40.64 -38.30 -9.46
C ASN A 498 41.33 -36.92 -9.59
N ARG A 499 41.60 -36.42 -10.81
CA ARG A 499 42.30 -35.13 -11.05
C ARG A 499 41.47 -34.08 -11.79
N GLY A 500 40.23 -34.42 -12.12
CA GLY A 500 39.34 -33.60 -12.96
C GLY A 500 38.53 -32.55 -12.20
N THR A 501 38.47 -32.59 -10.86
CA THR A 501 37.58 -31.70 -10.09
C THR A 501 38.38 -30.79 -9.15
N VAL A 502 38.12 -29.48 -9.18
CA VAL A 502 38.70 -28.49 -8.27
C VAL A 502 37.60 -27.67 -7.60
N PHE A 503 37.57 -27.66 -6.26
CA PHE A 503 36.64 -26.85 -5.48
C PHE A 503 37.35 -25.62 -4.91
N ALA A 504 36.79 -24.43 -5.11
CA ALA A 504 37.22 -23.20 -4.47
C ALA A 504 36.13 -22.70 -3.50
N THR A 505 36.51 -22.42 -2.26
CA THR A 505 35.59 -21.88 -1.25
C THR A 505 36.34 -21.22 -0.10
N GLY A 506 35.87 -20.06 0.34
CA GLY A 506 36.39 -19.38 1.54
C GLY A 506 35.86 -19.99 2.85
N THR A 507 34.87 -20.89 2.78
CA THR A 507 34.21 -21.52 3.92
C THR A 507 33.98 -23.01 3.64
N PRO A 508 35.03 -23.86 3.72
CA PRO A 508 34.93 -25.28 3.39
C PRO A 508 33.97 -26.04 4.32
N VAL A 509 33.87 -25.61 5.59
CA VAL A 509 32.89 -26.12 6.56
C VAL A 509 32.22 -24.92 7.22
N SER A 510 30.88 -24.87 7.19
CA SER A 510 30.09 -23.76 7.71
C SER A 510 29.44 -24.09 9.06
N ASN A 511 28.62 -25.15 9.11
CA ASN A 511 27.68 -25.37 10.23
C ASN A 511 27.54 -26.82 10.70
N SER A 512 27.94 -27.80 9.89
CA SER A 512 27.70 -29.22 10.20
C SER A 512 28.87 -30.07 9.73
N MET A 513 29.22 -31.06 10.55
CA MET A 513 30.22 -32.09 10.25
C MET A 513 29.90 -32.86 8.95
N VAL A 514 28.62 -32.96 8.63
CA VAL A 514 28.12 -33.58 7.38
C VAL A 514 28.67 -32.89 6.14
N GLU A 515 28.91 -31.57 6.20
CA GLU A 515 29.40 -30.79 5.05
C GLU A 515 30.82 -31.22 4.66
N LEU A 516 31.65 -31.55 5.64
CA LEU A 516 33.00 -32.07 5.39
C LEU A 516 32.94 -33.44 4.70
N TYR A 517 32.06 -34.32 5.16
CA TYR A 517 31.84 -35.62 4.53
C TYR A 517 31.33 -35.48 3.08
N SER A 518 30.41 -34.54 2.83
CA SER A 518 29.94 -34.25 1.47
C SER A 518 31.09 -33.81 0.56
N VAL A 519 31.98 -32.92 1.02
CA VAL A 519 33.17 -32.50 0.25
C VAL A 519 34.12 -33.67 0.03
N GLN A 520 34.37 -34.51 1.05
CA GLN A 520 35.19 -35.72 0.89
C GLN A 520 34.56 -36.71 -0.11
N ARG A 521 33.23 -36.82 -0.18
CA ARG A 521 32.57 -37.63 -1.21
C ARG A 521 32.76 -37.07 -2.62
N TYR A 522 32.86 -35.75 -2.79
CA TYR A 522 33.12 -35.15 -4.09
C TYR A 522 34.57 -35.33 -4.56
N LEU A 523 35.54 -35.29 -3.64
CA LEU A 523 36.97 -35.18 -3.98
C LEU A 523 37.81 -36.43 -3.61
N GLN A 524 37.33 -37.28 -2.70
CA GLN A 524 38.08 -38.41 -2.11
C GLN A 524 37.22 -39.68 -2.02
N TYR A 525 36.30 -39.86 -2.96
CA TYR A 525 35.34 -40.97 -2.89
C TYR A 525 36.03 -42.35 -2.83
N ASP A 526 37.06 -42.56 -3.66
CA ASP A 526 37.80 -43.83 -3.71
C ASP A 526 38.57 -44.09 -2.41
N THR A 527 39.19 -43.05 -1.82
CA THR A 527 39.87 -43.13 -0.52
C THR A 527 38.88 -43.48 0.59
N LEU A 528 37.68 -42.90 0.58
CA LEU A 528 36.60 -43.26 1.52
C LEU A 528 36.18 -44.71 1.33
N ALA A 529 36.06 -45.20 0.10
CA ALA A 529 35.70 -46.58 -0.19
C ALA A 529 36.77 -47.57 0.29
N GLN A 530 38.05 -47.31 0.04
CA GLN A 530 39.16 -48.15 0.48
C GLN A 530 39.25 -48.30 2.00
N ASN A 531 38.89 -47.24 2.74
CA ASN A 531 38.87 -47.24 4.20
C ASN A 531 37.55 -47.74 4.80
N GLY A 532 36.57 -48.17 3.99
CA GLY A 532 35.25 -48.63 4.46
C GLY A 532 34.34 -47.51 4.98
N LEU A 533 34.61 -46.26 4.59
CA LEU A 533 33.96 -45.03 5.06
C LEU A 533 32.99 -44.43 4.03
N GLN A 534 32.56 -45.22 3.04
CA GLN A 534 31.66 -44.79 1.96
C GLN A 534 30.22 -44.48 2.42
N HIS A 535 29.82 -45.01 3.59
CA HIS A 535 28.54 -44.73 4.21
C HIS A 535 28.71 -43.70 5.32
N PHE A 536 27.79 -42.73 5.39
CA PHE A 536 27.84 -41.67 6.39
C PHE A 536 27.84 -42.23 7.81
N ASP A 537 27.07 -43.29 8.08
CA ASP A 537 27.01 -43.90 9.42
C ASP A 537 28.37 -44.46 9.87
N SER A 538 29.12 -45.10 8.96
CA SER A 538 30.47 -45.62 9.24
C SER A 538 31.49 -44.50 9.44
N TRP A 539 31.39 -43.45 8.63
CA TRP A 539 32.24 -42.27 8.77
C TRP A 539 31.95 -41.52 10.09
N ALA A 540 30.67 -41.32 10.41
CA ALA A 540 30.22 -40.65 11.61
C ALA A 540 30.55 -41.45 12.88
N SER A 541 30.51 -42.78 12.86
CA SER A 541 30.94 -43.58 14.02
C SER A 541 32.45 -43.54 14.25
N THR A 542 33.24 -43.28 13.20
CA THR A 542 34.71 -43.25 13.27
C THR A 542 35.23 -41.88 13.70
N PHE A 543 34.59 -40.80 13.21
CA PHE A 543 35.07 -39.43 13.40
C PHE A 543 34.12 -38.50 14.16
N GLY A 544 32.90 -38.94 14.46
CA GLY A 544 31.84 -38.11 15.03
C GLY A 544 31.45 -38.49 16.45
N GLU A 545 31.30 -37.48 17.31
CA GLU A 545 30.70 -37.65 18.64
C GLU A 545 29.39 -36.87 18.72
N THR A 546 28.30 -37.58 19.07
CA THR A 546 27.00 -36.96 19.34
C THR A 546 26.92 -36.53 20.79
N VAL A 547 26.62 -35.25 21.04
CA VAL A 547 26.33 -34.72 22.37
C VAL A 547 24.87 -34.33 22.43
N THR A 548 24.20 -34.71 23.53
CA THR A 548 22.85 -34.24 23.84
C THR A 548 22.97 -33.05 24.78
N ALA A 549 22.62 -31.86 24.29
CA ALA A 549 22.61 -30.64 25.07
C ALA A 549 21.18 -30.12 25.24
N LEU A 550 20.92 -29.47 26.38
CA LEU A 550 19.70 -28.67 26.56
C LEU A 550 19.85 -27.37 25.77
N GLU A 551 19.05 -27.21 24.73
CA GLU A 551 18.95 -26.00 23.93
C GLU A 551 17.64 -25.29 24.24
N LEU A 552 17.62 -23.96 24.20
CA LEU A 552 16.36 -23.24 24.28
C LEU A 552 15.48 -23.61 23.07
N ALA A 553 14.21 -23.87 23.35
CA ALA A 553 13.21 -24.14 22.34
C ALA A 553 12.91 -22.88 21.50
N PRO A 554 12.48 -23.02 20.23
CA PRO A 554 12.35 -21.91 19.28
C PRO A 554 11.42 -20.77 19.71
N GLU A 555 10.57 -20.98 20.71
CA GLU A 555 9.64 -20.01 21.28
C GLU A 555 10.19 -19.17 22.45
N GLY A 556 11.45 -19.36 22.87
CA GLY A 556 12.08 -18.46 23.84
C GLY A 556 11.90 -18.83 25.33
N THR A 557 11.07 -19.82 25.67
CA THR A 557 10.60 -19.99 27.06
C THR A 557 10.98 -21.31 27.74
N ASN A 558 11.19 -22.39 26.98
CA ASN A 558 11.46 -23.73 27.52
C ASN A 558 12.77 -24.30 26.98
N TYR A 559 13.42 -25.21 27.71
CA TYR A 559 14.61 -25.93 27.23
C TYR A 559 14.25 -27.32 26.69
N ARG A 560 14.95 -27.77 25.65
CA ARG A 560 14.79 -29.07 25.01
C ARG A 560 16.13 -29.75 24.85
N ALA A 561 16.21 -31.01 25.26
CA ALA A 561 17.36 -31.84 24.96
C ALA A 561 17.38 -32.13 23.45
N LYS A 562 18.44 -31.72 22.76
CA LYS A 562 18.65 -32.00 21.34
C LYS A 562 20.01 -32.65 21.15
N THR A 563 20.03 -33.77 20.45
CA THR A 563 21.26 -34.49 20.09
C THR A 563 21.81 -33.93 18.79
N ARG A 564 23.08 -33.51 18.81
CA ARG A 564 23.83 -33.02 17.64
C ARG A 564 25.22 -33.61 17.61
N PHE A 565 25.83 -33.67 16.43
CA PHE A 565 27.28 -33.88 16.33
C PHE A 565 27.99 -32.63 16.83
N ALA A 566 28.70 -32.73 17.94
CA ALA A 566 29.31 -31.57 18.61
C ALA A 566 30.84 -31.58 18.58
N LYS A 567 31.47 -32.76 18.44
CA LYS A 567 32.92 -32.92 18.45
C LYS A 567 33.36 -33.93 17.40
N PHE A 568 34.59 -33.75 16.94
CA PHE A 568 35.30 -34.75 16.15
C PHE A 568 36.09 -35.66 17.08
N TYR A 569 35.99 -36.97 16.84
CA TYR A 569 36.88 -37.99 17.38
C TYR A 569 37.95 -38.30 16.31
N ASN A 570 39.20 -38.61 16.69
CA ASN A 570 40.29 -38.87 15.73
C ASN A 570 40.53 -37.74 14.70
N LEU A 571 40.52 -36.49 15.17
CA LEU A 571 40.73 -35.30 14.32
C LEU A 571 42.05 -35.33 13.53
N PRO A 572 43.20 -35.75 14.09
CA PRO A 572 44.46 -35.82 13.33
C PRO A 572 44.35 -36.71 12.09
N GLU A 573 43.74 -37.89 12.22
CA GLU A 573 43.56 -38.86 11.13
C GLU A 573 42.60 -38.33 10.07
N LEU A 574 41.48 -37.73 10.50
CA LEU A 574 40.53 -37.09 9.59
C LEU A 574 41.17 -35.95 8.79
N MET A 575 41.97 -35.12 9.47
CA MET A 575 42.67 -34.00 8.84
C MET A 575 43.81 -34.46 7.93
N GLN A 576 44.50 -35.55 8.27
CA GLN A 576 45.50 -36.16 7.41
C GLN A 576 44.86 -36.63 6.11
N MET A 577 43.73 -37.35 6.20
CA MET A 577 42.96 -37.77 5.02
C MET A 577 42.48 -36.56 4.23
N PHE A 578 41.82 -35.57 4.86
CA PHE A 578 41.29 -34.40 4.16
C PHE A 578 42.36 -33.54 3.46
N ARG A 579 43.56 -33.43 4.03
CA ARG A 579 44.68 -32.66 3.46
C ARG A 579 45.26 -33.26 2.18
N GLU A 580 44.95 -34.51 1.84
CA GLU A 580 45.37 -35.08 0.54
C GLU A 580 44.73 -34.36 -0.65
N VAL A 581 43.55 -33.74 -0.46
CA VAL A 581 42.83 -33.00 -1.51
C VAL A 581 42.60 -31.53 -1.22
N ALA A 582 42.94 -31.07 -0.01
CA ALA A 582 42.67 -29.71 0.41
C ALA A 582 43.97 -28.94 0.69
N ASP A 583 44.22 -27.91 -0.12
CA ASP A 583 45.17 -26.85 0.22
C ASP A 583 44.43 -25.76 1.01
N ILE A 584 44.78 -25.60 2.28
CA ILE A 584 44.09 -24.70 3.22
C ILE A 584 45.05 -23.61 3.67
N GLN A 585 44.81 -22.39 3.20
CA GLN A 585 45.50 -21.19 3.67
C GLN A 585 44.64 -20.48 4.71
N THR A 586 45.05 -20.50 5.98
CA THR A 586 44.38 -19.73 7.04
C THR A 586 44.92 -18.29 7.08
N ALA A 587 44.13 -17.38 7.67
CA ALA A 587 44.56 -15.99 7.82
C ALA A 587 45.90 -15.85 8.58
N ASP A 588 46.12 -16.71 9.58
CA ASP A 588 47.34 -16.73 10.40
C ASP A 588 48.57 -17.16 9.59
N MET A 589 48.41 -18.03 8.59
CA MET A 589 49.48 -18.47 7.70
C MET A 589 49.94 -17.34 6.76
N LEU A 590 49.00 -16.53 6.29
CA LEU A 590 49.25 -15.48 5.31
C LEU A 590 49.89 -14.21 5.91
N LYS A 591 49.89 -14.07 7.24
CA LYS A 591 50.45 -12.91 7.99
C LYS A 591 50.10 -11.55 7.36
N LEU A 592 48.90 -11.43 6.83
CA LEU A 592 48.46 -10.20 6.18
C LEU A 592 48.32 -9.08 7.22
N PRO A 593 48.59 -7.82 6.86
CA PRO A 593 48.30 -6.69 7.73
C PRO A 593 46.79 -6.54 7.87
N VAL A 594 46.23 -7.20 8.87
CA VAL A 594 44.81 -7.15 9.22
C VAL A 594 44.60 -6.18 10.38
N PRO A 595 43.56 -5.34 10.35
CA PRO A 595 43.25 -4.40 11.41
C PRO A 595 42.74 -5.15 12.64
N LYS A 596 42.93 -4.57 13.83
CA LYS A 596 42.32 -5.09 15.04
C LYS A 596 40.82 -4.78 15.02
N VAL A 597 40.00 -5.82 15.14
CA VAL A 597 38.53 -5.69 15.23
C VAL A 597 38.12 -5.61 16.69
N ASN A 598 37.34 -4.59 17.06
CA ASN A 598 36.76 -4.44 18.39
C ASN A 598 35.28 -4.84 18.33
N TYR A 599 34.91 -5.87 19.09
CA TYR A 599 33.54 -6.37 19.14
C TYR A 599 32.78 -5.73 20.30
N HIS A 600 31.64 -5.12 19.98
CA HIS A 600 30.72 -4.50 20.93
C HIS A 600 29.38 -5.23 20.84
N ASN A 601 28.92 -5.80 21.96
CA ASN A 601 27.59 -6.40 22.04
C ASN A 601 26.64 -5.43 22.74
N ILE A 602 25.72 -4.82 21.98
CA ILE A 602 24.78 -3.84 22.50
C ILE A 602 23.50 -4.56 22.94
N LYS A 603 23.22 -4.49 24.24
CA LYS A 603 22.07 -5.16 24.86
C LYS A 603 21.00 -4.12 25.17
N THR A 604 19.89 -4.15 24.44
CA THR A 604 18.69 -3.39 24.78
C THR A 604 17.74 -4.22 25.64
N LYS A 605 16.95 -3.56 26.49
CA LYS A 605 15.87 -4.22 27.25
C LYS A 605 14.64 -4.31 26.35
N PRO A 606 13.85 -5.39 26.44
CA PRO A 606 12.59 -5.46 25.70
C PRO A 606 11.59 -4.44 26.27
N SER A 607 10.80 -3.83 25.39
CA SER A 607 9.69 -2.96 25.80
C SER A 607 8.56 -3.78 26.48
N GLU A 608 7.66 -3.12 27.19
CA GLU A 608 6.46 -3.78 27.76
C GLU A 608 5.64 -4.44 26.65
N ILE A 609 5.43 -3.74 25.53
CA ILE A 609 4.71 -4.24 24.35
C ILE A 609 5.41 -5.46 23.75
N GLN A 610 6.73 -5.44 23.61
CA GLN A 610 7.51 -6.58 23.11
C GLN A 610 7.37 -7.79 24.03
N THR A 611 7.36 -7.57 25.34
CA THR A 611 7.21 -8.63 26.35
C THR A 611 5.84 -9.30 26.24
N GLU A 612 4.76 -8.51 26.10
CA GLU A 612 3.41 -9.04 25.89
C GLU A 612 3.27 -9.79 24.57
N MET A 613 3.81 -9.25 23.49
CA MET A 613 3.78 -9.88 22.18
C MET A 613 4.58 -11.19 22.17
N ALA A 614 5.73 -11.25 22.83
CA ALA A 614 6.50 -12.48 23.00
C ALA A 614 5.70 -13.56 23.77
N ALA A 615 4.98 -13.17 24.82
CA ALA A 615 4.08 -14.09 25.54
C ALA A 615 2.96 -14.63 24.64
N SER A 616 2.45 -13.84 23.69
CA SER A 616 1.47 -14.30 22.70
C SER A 616 2.05 -15.33 21.73
N LEU A 617 3.31 -15.17 21.31
CA LEU A 617 4.02 -16.11 20.44
C LEU A 617 4.22 -17.47 21.14
N ALA A 618 4.52 -17.46 22.44
CA ALA A 618 4.61 -18.68 23.24
C ALA A 618 3.26 -19.44 23.26
N LYS A 619 2.14 -18.73 23.44
CA LYS A 619 0.79 -19.33 23.38
C LYS A 619 0.48 -19.93 21.99
N ARG A 620 0.91 -19.26 20.90
CA ARG A 620 0.78 -19.80 19.53
C ARG A 620 1.59 -21.08 19.35
N ALA A 621 2.83 -21.11 19.84
CA ALA A 621 3.71 -22.27 19.75
C ALA A 621 3.10 -23.49 20.46
N GLU A 622 2.52 -23.30 21.64
CA GLU A 622 1.85 -24.38 22.38
C GLU A 622 0.63 -24.93 21.63
N LYS A 623 -0.17 -24.09 20.97
CA LYS A 623 -1.30 -24.55 20.13
C LYS A 623 -0.84 -25.38 18.94
N VAL A 624 0.22 -24.94 18.25
CA VAL A 624 0.81 -25.70 17.12
C VAL A 624 1.34 -27.05 17.60
N ARG A 625 1.98 -27.11 18.77
CA ARG A 625 2.46 -28.36 19.37
C ARG A 625 1.35 -29.31 19.75
N ALA A 626 0.28 -28.78 20.33
CA ALA A 626 -0.92 -29.54 20.67
C ALA A 626 -1.72 -29.99 19.43
N ARG A 627 -1.24 -29.67 18.21
CA ARG A 627 -1.92 -29.93 16.92
C ARG A 627 -3.34 -29.35 16.89
N LEU A 628 -3.56 -28.27 17.63
CA LEU A 628 -4.83 -27.54 17.66
C LEU A 628 -4.97 -26.56 16.48
N VAL A 629 -3.93 -26.43 15.66
CA VAL A 629 -3.86 -25.55 14.50
C VAL A 629 -3.19 -26.31 13.35
N GLU A 630 -3.78 -26.21 12.17
CA GLU A 630 -3.22 -26.80 10.95
C GLU A 630 -1.90 -26.09 10.53
N PRO A 631 -0.87 -26.82 10.08
CA PRO A 631 0.45 -26.25 9.74
C PRO A 631 0.45 -25.17 8.66
N ASN A 632 -0.59 -25.11 7.82
CA ASN A 632 -0.77 -24.08 6.79
C ASN A 632 -1.31 -22.75 7.35
N ILE A 633 -1.98 -22.76 8.51
CA ILE A 633 -2.49 -21.56 9.20
C ILE A 633 -1.38 -20.96 10.05
N ASP A 634 -0.77 -21.78 10.91
CA ASP A 634 0.35 -21.38 11.76
C ASP A 634 1.30 -22.56 11.97
N ASN A 635 2.60 -22.25 12.04
CA ASN A 635 3.64 -23.26 12.23
C ASN A 635 4.86 -22.65 12.93
N MET A 636 5.75 -23.51 13.41
CA MET A 636 6.92 -23.06 14.17
C MET A 636 7.83 -22.13 13.36
N LEU A 637 7.95 -22.30 12.03
CA LEU A 637 8.77 -21.40 11.20
C LEU A 637 8.17 -20.00 11.13
N LYS A 638 6.85 -19.89 10.97
CA LYS A 638 6.13 -18.61 10.98
C LYS A 638 6.26 -17.92 12.34
N ILE A 639 6.08 -18.65 13.43
CA ILE A 639 6.22 -18.13 14.80
C ILE A 639 7.65 -17.65 15.07
N THR A 640 8.67 -18.42 14.68
CA THR A 640 10.07 -18.00 14.85
C THR A 640 10.41 -16.78 13.98
N ASN A 641 9.87 -16.69 12.77
CA ASN A 641 10.02 -15.49 11.94
C ASN A 641 9.35 -14.26 12.56
N ASP A 642 8.15 -14.40 13.11
CA ASP A 642 7.45 -13.32 13.82
C ASP A 642 8.24 -12.88 15.07
N GLY A 643 8.81 -13.83 15.81
CA GLY A 643 9.69 -13.55 16.95
C GLY A 643 10.95 -12.77 16.55
N ARG A 644 11.59 -13.15 15.42
CA ARG A 644 12.75 -12.41 14.90
C ARG A 644 12.40 -10.99 14.46
N LYS A 645 11.23 -10.78 13.85
CA LYS A 645 10.73 -9.44 13.49
C LYS A 645 10.47 -8.60 14.74
N LEU A 646 9.78 -9.16 15.73
CA LEU A 646 9.50 -8.49 17.00
C LEU A 646 10.77 -8.06 17.73
N ALA A 647 11.80 -8.91 17.73
CA ALA A 647 13.10 -8.63 18.32
C ALA A 647 13.90 -7.55 17.58
N LEU A 648 13.64 -7.34 16.28
CA LEU A 648 14.21 -6.24 15.51
C LEU A 648 13.46 -4.94 15.81
N ASP A 649 12.15 -4.93 15.56
CA ASP A 649 11.26 -3.80 15.84
C ASP A 649 9.80 -4.27 15.90
N GLN A 650 9.04 -3.87 16.92
CA GLN A 650 7.62 -4.23 17.07
C GLN A 650 6.75 -3.74 15.90
N ARG A 651 7.12 -2.64 15.25
CA ARG A 651 6.42 -2.09 14.07
C ARG A 651 6.51 -2.97 12.84
N MET A 652 7.39 -3.97 12.84
CA MET A 652 7.45 -5.00 11.80
C MET A 652 6.29 -6.00 11.86
N ILE A 653 5.62 -6.08 13.01
CA ILE A 653 4.40 -6.86 13.20
C ILE A 653 3.18 -5.96 12.99
N ASP A 654 3.16 -4.78 13.62
CA ASP A 654 2.10 -3.79 13.47
C ASP A 654 2.68 -2.36 13.34
N PRO A 655 2.64 -1.75 12.14
CA PRO A 655 3.18 -0.42 11.89
C PRO A 655 2.57 0.72 12.72
N MET A 656 1.41 0.51 13.35
CA MET A 656 0.72 1.53 14.16
C MET A 656 1.28 1.63 15.59
N LEU A 657 2.15 0.72 16.00
CA LEU A 657 2.76 0.73 17.33
C LEU A 657 3.77 1.89 17.48
N PRO A 658 3.95 2.41 18.71
CA PRO A 658 4.89 3.49 18.96
C PRO A 658 6.35 3.05 18.73
N ASP A 659 7.19 4.00 18.34
CA ASP A 659 8.65 3.85 18.33
C ASP A 659 9.19 3.98 19.75
N ASP A 660 9.82 2.91 20.26
CA ASP A 660 10.42 2.93 21.60
C ASP A 660 11.81 3.59 21.55
N PRO A 661 12.07 4.67 22.30
CA PRO A 661 13.38 5.32 22.37
C PRO A 661 14.52 4.37 22.73
N ASP A 662 14.27 3.35 23.56
CA ASP A 662 15.26 2.37 24.01
C ASP A 662 15.35 1.14 23.07
N SER A 663 14.73 1.22 21.89
CA SER A 663 14.72 0.15 20.91
C SER A 663 16.11 -0.13 20.33
N LYS A 664 16.25 -1.35 19.80
CA LYS A 664 17.46 -1.80 19.11
C LYS A 664 17.81 -0.93 17.90
N VAL A 665 16.79 -0.45 17.19
CA VAL A 665 16.94 0.43 16.02
C VAL A 665 17.47 1.79 16.47
N ASN A 666 16.89 2.38 17.52
CA ASN A 666 17.33 3.68 18.04
C ASN A 666 18.75 3.65 18.61
N ALA A 667 19.10 2.61 19.37
CA ALA A 667 20.48 2.41 19.84
C ALA A 667 21.49 2.25 18.69
N CYS A 668 21.06 1.68 17.55
CA CYS A 668 21.90 1.61 16.35
C CYS A 668 22.07 2.99 15.69
N VAL A 669 20.97 3.75 15.56
CA VAL A 669 21.00 5.13 15.04
C VAL A 669 21.92 6.03 15.88
N ASP A 670 21.86 5.91 17.21
CA ASP A 670 22.76 6.64 18.13
C ASP A 670 24.23 6.35 17.84
N ASN A 671 24.58 5.08 17.69
CA ASN A 671 25.95 4.66 17.41
C ASN A 671 26.41 5.10 16.02
N VAL A 672 25.57 4.96 14.99
CA VAL A 672 25.89 5.40 13.62
C VAL A 672 26.13 6.91 13.59
N TYR A 673 25.29 7.69 14.28
CA TYR A 673 25.43 9.14 14.36
C TYR A 673 26.71 9.54 15.11
N ARG A 674 26.98 8.94 16.28
CA ARG A 674 28.19 9.18 17.07
C ARG A 674 29.46 8.96 16.23
N ILE A 675 29.56 7.81 15.55
CA ILE A 675 30.73 7.46 14.72
C ILE A 675 30.84 8.40 13.50
N TRP A 676 29.71 8.83 12.94
CA TRP A 676 29.69 9.79 11.84
C TRP A 676 30.25 11.16 12.26
N GLU A 677 29.88 11.63 13.44
CA GLU A 677 30.31 12.90 14.04
C GLU A 677 31.79 12.85 14.45
N GLU A 678 32.21 11.83 15.21
CA GLU A 678 33.59 11.63 15.66
C GLU A 678 34.61 11.55 14.50
N HIS A 679 34.17 11.06 13.33
CA HIS A 679 35.03 10.87 12.15
C HIS A 679 34.64 11.75 10.95
N ALA A 680 34.05 12.93 11.21
CA ALA A 680 33.68 13.88 10.17
C ALA A 680 34.90 14.40 9.37
N ASP A 681 36.04 14.57 10.04
CA ASP A 681 37.33 15.00 9.48
C ASP A 681 37.89 14.03 8.42
N THR A 682 37.76 12.73 8.69
CA THR A 682 38.29 11.63 7.86
C THR A 682 37.27 11.10 6.86
N LYS A 683 36.03 11.60 6.88
CA LYS A 683 34.90 11.10 6.09
C LYS A 683 34.78 9.57 6.16
N ALA A 684 34.92 9.01 7.36
CA ALA A 684 34.84 7.57 7.55
C ALA A 684 33.44 7.05 7.19
N THR A 685 33.40 5.81 6.70
CA THR A 685 32.19 5.14 6.22
C THR A 685 31.78 3.98 7.10
N GLN A 686 30.50 3.64 7.09
CA GLN A 686 29.88 2.65 7.96
C GLN A 686 28.95 1.75 7.14
N LEU A 687 28.90 0.46 7.50
CA LEU A 687 27.97 -0.50 6.93
C LEU A 687 26.89 -0.87 7.94
N VAL A 688 25.64 -0.89 7.51
CA VAL A 688 24.50 -1.33 8.31
C VAL A 688 23.86 -2.54 7.64
N PHE A 689 23.92 -3.69 8.31
CA PHE A 689 23.33 -4.93 7.82
C PHE A 689 21.96 -5.17 8.44
N CYS A 690 20.95 -5.33 7.56
CA CYS A 690 19.64 -5.80 7.98
C CYS A 690 18.98 -6.71 6.92
N ASP A 691 18.65 -7.96 7.26
CA ASP A 691 18.09 -8.95 6.35
C ASP A 691 16.56 -9.02 6.40
N LEU A 692 15.97 -8.82 7.58
CA LEU A 692 14.53 -8.99 7.81
C LEU A 692 13.64 -7.85 7.27
N SER A 693 14.18 -6.65 7.09
CA SER A 693 13.41 -5.43 6.81
C SER A 693 13.89 -4.71 5.55
N THR A 694 14.10 -5.45 4.46
CA THR A 694 14.55 -4.86 3.19
C THR A 694 13.45 -3.97 2.55
N PRO A 695 13.82 -2.87 1.85
CA PRO A 695 12.85 -1.94 1.25
C PRO A 695 12.00 -2.61 0.15
N LYS A 696 10.68 -2.37 0.14
CA LYS A 696 9.72 -2.98 -0.81
C LYS A 696 8.98 -2.02 -1.74
N ASN A 697 9.19 -0.71 -1.63
CA ASN A 697 8.54 0.34 -2.45
C ASN A 697 6.99 0.27 -2.48
N ASP A 698 6.37 -0.34 -1.46
CA ASP A 698 4.91 -0.55 -1.34
C ASP A 698 4.27 0.29 -0.21
N GLY A 699 5.05 1.18 0.41
CA GLY A 699 4.63 2.03 1.52
C GLY A 699 4.54 1.30 2.87
N THR A 700 4.98 0.03 2.96
CA THR A 700 5.04 -0.70 4.23
C THR A 700 6.23 -0.27 5.06
N PHE A 701 6.08 -0.32 6.40
CA PHE A 701 7.15 0.00 7.34
C PHE A 701 8.38 -0.87 7.08
N ASN A 702 9.53 -0.23 6.96
CA ASN A 702 10.83 -0.90 6.91
C ASN A 702 11.88 -0.11 7.69
N VAL A 703 12.81 -0.84 8.29
CA VAL A 703 13.83 -0.30 9.21
C VAL A 703 14.85 0.56 8.45
N TYR A 704 15.05 0.32 7.15
CA TYR A 704 15.99 1.09 6.34
C TYR A 704 15.53 2.55 6.20
N ASP A 705 14.28 2.75 5.82
CA ASP A 705 13.69 4.09 5.69
C ASP A 705 13.55 4.78 7.05
N ASP A 706 13.09 4.07 8.09
CA ASP A 706 12.98 4.61 9.46
C ASP A 706 14.35 5.10 9.99
N MET A 707 15.41 4.30 9.85
CA MET A 707 16.76 4.71 10.24
C MET A 707 17.29 5.87 9.39
N ARG A 708 17.03 5.86 8.08
CA ARG A 708 17.44 6.95 7.19
C ARG A 708 16.79 8.27 7.60
N GLU A 709 15.48 8.28 7.84
CA GLU A 709 14.75 9.46 8.29
C GLU A 709 15.27 9.98 9.64
N LYS A 710 15.53 9.09 10.60
CA LYS A 710 16.11 9.45 11.90
C LYS A 710 17.52 10.02 11.80
N LEU A 711 18.36 9.44 10.94
CA LEU A 711 19.73 9.95 10.71
C LEU A 711 19.71 11.32 10.00
N ILE A 712 18.80 11.53 9.05
CA ILE A 712 18.60 12.83 8.40
C ILE A 712 18.09 13.87 9.41
N ALA A 713 17.13 13.52 10.25
CA ALA A 713 16.60 14.40 11.29
C ALA A 713 17.67 14.84 12.30
N ARG A 714 18.71 14.02 12.51
CA ARG A 714 19.89 14.35 13.34
C ARG A 714 20.96 15.15 12.61
N GLY A 715 20.80 15.41 11.30
CA GLY A 715 21.69 16.30 10.54
C GLY A 715 22.65 15.59 9.57
N ILE A 716 22.56 14.27 9.39
CA ILE A 716 23.33 13.59 8.34
C ILE A 716 22.72 13.90 6.97
N PRO A 717 23.50 14.42 6.00
CA PRO A 717 22.97 14.71 4.67
C PRO A 717 22.45 13.45 3.96
N ALA A 718 21.28 13.57 3.33
CA ALA A 718 20.57 12.43 2.73
C ALA A 718 21.40 11.72 1.63
N GLU A 719 22.26 12.45 0.93
CA GLU A 719 23.16 11.93 -0.11
C GLU A 719 24.25 11.00 0.44
N GLN A 720 24.57 11.11 1.73
CA GLN A 720 25.58 10.26 2.39
C GLN A 720 25.02 8.91 2.82
N ILE A 721 23.69 8.73 2.76
CA ILE A 721 22.99 7.51 3.15
C ILE A 721 22.42 6.83 1.91
N ARG A 722 22.88 5.61 1.60
CA ARG A 722 22.43 4.87 0.41
C ARG A 722 22.10 3.43 0.73
N PHE A 723 21.23 2.83 -0.10
CA PHE A 723 20.86 1.43 0.01
C PHE A 723 21.45 0.62 -1.16
N ILE A 724 22.01 -0.55 -0.87
CA ILE A 724 22.52 -1.46 -1.92
C ILE A 724 21.41 -1.90 -2.89
N HIS A 725 20.15 -1.86 -2.45
CA HIS A 725 18.98 -2.28 -3.22
C HIS A 725 18.68 -1.35 -4.41
N GLU A 726 19.20 -0.12 -4.39
CA GLU A 726 19.08 0.85 -5.49
C GLU A 726 20.00 0.50 -6.68
N ALA A 727 21.04 -0.30 -6.45
CA ALA A 727 21.99 -0.75 -7.49
C ALA A 727 21.66 -2.17 -7.94
N THR A 728 20.91 -2.31 -9.04
CA THR A 728 20.46 -3.62 -9.55
C THR A 728 21.44 -4.25 -10.53
N THR A 729 22.25 -3.45 -11.22
CA THR A 729 23.27 -3.91 -12.17
C THR A 729 24.68 -3.88 -11.57
N ASP A 730 25.58 -4.70 -12.08
CA ASP A 730 26.96 -4.75 -11.57
C ASP A 730 27.74 -3.44 -11.84
N ALA A 731 27.41 -2.73 -12.92
CA ALA A 731 27.93 -1.39 -13.19
C ALA A 731 27.53 -0.39 -12.10
N GLN A 732 26.24 -0.36 -11.72
CA GLN A 732 25.72 0.51 -10.66
C GLN A 732 26.30 0.14 -9.28
N LYS A 733 26.47 -1.15 -8.98
CA LYS A 733 27.13 -1.58 -7.73
C LYS A 733 28.57 -1.10 -7.67
N LYS A 734 29.32 -1.22 -8.77
CA LYS A 734 30.70 -0.75 -8.86
C LYS A 734 30.81 0.77 -8.65
N GLU A 735 29.87 1.54 -9.21
CA GLU A 735 29.78 2.98 -8.98
C GLU A 735 29.50 3.31 -7.51
N LEU A 736 28.49 2.66 -6.92
CA LEU A 736 28.12 2.86 -5.52
C LEU A 736 29.29 2.52 -4.58
N PHE A 737 30.00 1.41 -4.82
CA PHE A 737 31.19 1.05 -4.06
C PHE A 737 32.35 2.03 -4.26
N GLY A 738 32.43 2.68 -5.44
CA GLY A 738 33.31 3.82 -5.67
C GLY A 738 33.01 4.99 -4.74
N LYS A 739 31.73 5.36 -4.62
CA LYS A 739 31.27 6.46 -3.76
C LYS A 739 31.46 6.20 -2.26
N VAL A 740 31.35 4.94 -1.83
CA VAL A 740 31.68 4.56 -0.45
C VAL A 740 33.18 4.69 -0.21
N ARG A 741 34.04 4.22 -1.13
CA ARG A 741 35.49 4.36 -0.98
C ARG A 741 35.97 5.81 -0.99
N SER A 742 35.32 6.70 -1.75
CA SER A 742 35.64 8.14 -1.76
C SER A 742 35.15 8.87 -0.51
N GLY A 743 34.20 8.30 0.25
CA GLY A 743 33.56 8.93 1.40
C GLY A 743 32.41 9.88 1.03
N GLU A 744 31.94 9.84 -0.23
CA GLU A 744 30.70 10.51 -0.65
C GLU A 744 29.48 9.84 -0.01
N VAL A 745 29.48 8.50 0.07
CA VAL A 745 28.50 7.73 0.82
C VAL A 745 29.14 7.26 2.12
N ARG A 746 28.66 7.79 3.25
CA ARG A 746 29.20 7.48 4.58
C ARG A 746 28.42 6.40 5.32
N VAL A 747 27.17 6.14 4.97
CA VAL A 747 26.37 5.05 5.55
C VAL A 747 25.74 4.25 4.42
N LEU A 748 26.16 2.99 4.28
CA LEU A 748 25.60 2.06 3.30
C LEU A 748 24.80 0.97 4.00
N PHE A 749 23.50 0.89 3.68
CA PHE A 749 22.64 -0.19 4.17
C PHE A 749 22.54 -1.33 3.16
N GLY A 750 22.49 -2.56 3.65
CA GLY A 750 22.20 -3.71 2.80
C GLY A 750 22.01 -5.02 3.53
N SER A 751 21.50 -5.99 2.78
CA SER A 751 21.32 -7.35 3.27
C SER A 751 22.58 -8.19 3.04
N THR A 752 22.79 -9.17 3.90
CA THR A 752 23.88 -10.16 3.84
C THR A 752 23.99 -10.80 2.45
N PRO A 753 22.90 -11.21 1.76
CA PRO A 753 23.01 -11.77 0.42
C PRO A 753 23.49 -10.77 -0.64
N LYS A 754 23.14 -9.48 -0.51
CA LYS A 754 23.50 -8.44 -1.50
C LYS A 754 24.88 -7.82 -1.25
N MET A 755 25.34 -7.81 0.00
CA MET A 755 26.63 -7.22 0.38
C MET A 755 27.70 -8.25 0.79
N GLY A 756 27.34 -9.52 0.99
CA GLY A 756 28.22 -10.52 1.61
C GLY A 756 29.31 -11.15 0.72
N ALA A 757 29.28 -10.95 -0.60
CA ALA A 757 30.30 -11.44 -1.51
C ALA A 757 30.68 -10.37 -2.55
N GLY A 758 31.98 -10.16 -2.77
CA GLY A 758 32.50 -9.24 -3.80
C GLY A 758 32.42 -7.73 -3.49
N THR A 759 31.99 -7.35 -2.28
CA THR A 759 31.85 -5.93 -1.89
C THR A 759 33.18 -5.34 -1.43
N ASN A 760 33.86 -4.60 -2.30
CA ASN A 760 35.13 -3.93 -1.97
C ASN A 760 34.93 -2.45 -1.62
N VAL A 761 34.72 -2.15 -0.33
CA VAL A 761 34.45 -0.79 0.21
C VAL A 761 35.33 -0.42 1.41
N GLN A 762 36.52 -1.01 1.50
CA GLN A 762 37.31 -1.07 2.71
C GLN A 762 38.12 0.21 3.04
N ASP A 763 38.32 1.10 2.07
CA ASP A 763 39.31 2.20 2.15
C ASP A 763 39.04 3.19 3.28
N ARG A 764 37.77 3.46 3.59
CA ARG A 764 37.33 4.41 4.64
C ARG A 764 36.41 3.78 5.69
N LEU A 765 36.24 2.46 5.66
CA LEU A 765 35.32 1.75 6.54
C LEU A 765 35.83 1.78 7.99
N ILE A 766 35.00 2.22 8.93
CA ILE A 766 35.34 2.30 10.37
C ILE A 766 34.41 1.47 11.25
N ALA A 767 33.17 1.21 10.81
CA ALA A 767 32.20 0.48 11.62
C ALA A 767 31.28 -0.40 10.79
N ILE A 768 30.91 -1.55 11.36
CA ILE A 768 29.91 -2.46 10.82
C ILE A 768 28.87 -2.72 11.91
N HIS A 769 27.60 -2.41 11.60
CA HIS A 769 26.47 -2.56 12.50
C HIS A 769 25.56 -3.69 12.01
N ASN A 770 25.37 -4.73 12.82
CA ASN A 770 24.48 -5.85 12.50
C ASN A 770 23.17 -5.74 13.31
N LEU A 771 22.07 -5.42 12.63
CA LEU A 771 20.75 -5.24 13.25
C LEU A 771 19.98 -6.55 13.44
N ASP A 772 20.14 -7.53 12.56
CA ASP A 772 19.58 -8.85 12.75
C ASP A 772 20.61 -9.91 12.38
N CYS A 773 20.74 -10.91 13.24
CA CYS A 773 21.68 -11.99 13.00
C CYS A 773 21.07 -12.94 11.93
N PRO A 774 21.81 -13.26 10.87
CA PRO A 774 21.37 -14.25 9.88
C PRO A 774 21.18 -15.61 10.54
N TRP A 775 20.40 -16.48 9.91
CA TRP A 775 20.15 -17.83 10.41
C TRP A 775 21.43 -18.67 10.59
N ARG A 776 22.50 -18.33 9.86
CA ARG A 776 23.77 -19.07 9.87
C ARG A 776 24.87 -18.18 10.44
N PRO A 777 25.51 -18.58 11.54
CA PRO A 777 26.66 -17.84 12.10
C PRO A 777 27.82 -17.65 11.09
N SER A 778 27.98 -18.57 10.14
CA SER A 778 28.97 -18.48 9.06
C SER A 778 28.84 -17.23 8.20
N ASP A 779 27.62 -16.72 8.04
CA ASP A 779 27.33 -15.58 7.16
C ASP A 779 27.88 -14.27 7.77
N VAL A 780 27.85 -14.15 9.11
CA VAL A 780 28.51 -13.07 9.87
C VAL A 780 30.03 -13.17 9.72
N GLY A 781 30.59 -14.37 9.83
CA GLY A 781 32.02 -14.61 9.61
C GLY A 781 32.48 -14.25 8.19
N ARG A 782 31.65 -14.49 7.17
CA ARG A 782 31.94 -14.19 5.76
C ARG A 782 31.97 -12.69 5.49
N ILE A 783 31.02 -11.93 6.06
CA ILE A 783 31.04 -10.46 6.02
C ILE A 783 32.41 -9.95 6.48
N LEU A 784 32.85 -10.36 7.67
CA LEU A 784 34.10 -9.90 8.26
C LEU A 784 35.34 -10.27 7.43
N ARG A 785 35.37 -11.47 6.82
CA ARG A 785 36.48 -11.90 5.93
C ARG A 785 36.52 -11.11 4.62
N THR A 786 35.36 -10.71 4.11
CA THR A 786 35.20 -9.98 2.83
C THR A 786 35.66 -8.53 2.97
N PHE A 787 35.48 -7.93 4.14
CA PHE A 787 35.91 -6.55 4.41
C PHE A 787 37.28 -6.54 5.12
N LYS A 788 38.37 -6.64 4.36
CA LYS A 788 39.74 -6.45 4.85
C LYS A 788 40.01 -4.95 5.03
N ILE A 789 39.76 -4.42 6.22
CA ILE A 789 39.74 -2.96 6.49
C ILE A 789 41.15 -2.43 6.83
N LYS A 790 41.45 -1.15 6.62
CA LYS A 790 42.79 -0.56 6.84
C LYS A 790 43.01 0.06 8.25
N LYS A 791 41.99 0.14 9.11
CA LYS A 791 42.03 0.75 10.46
C LYS A 791 41.20 -0.04 11.48
N ASN A 792 41.38 0.22 12.78
CA ASN A 792 40.61 -0.39 13.88
C ASN A 792 39.11 -0.20 13.63
N VAL A 793 38.33 -1.28 13.63
CA VAL A 793 36.90 -1.24 13.30
C VAL A 793 36.08 -1.64 14.50
N GLU A 794 35.05 -0.84 14.79
CA GLU A 794 34.02 -1.20 15.76
C GLU A 794 32.96 -2.06 15.06
N VAL A 795 32.80 -3.30 15.53
CA VAL A 795 31.70 -4.17 15.11
C VAL A 795 30.68 -4.20 16.23
N THR A 796 29.54 -3.57 15.99
CA THR A 796 28.38 -3.58 16.90
C THR A 796 27.46 -4.72 16.49
N ASP A 797 27.43 -5.76 17.31
CA ASP A 797 26.41 -6.78 17.26
C ASP A 797 25.30 -6.40 18.24
N ASN A 798 24.21 -5.85 17.72
CA ASN A 798 23.03 -5.60 18.54
C ASN A 798 22.19 -6.89 18.70
N GLY A 799 22.63 -8.00 18.09
CA GLY A 799 22.05 -9.33 18.17
C GLY A 799 22.25 -9.98 19.53
N LYS A 800 21.38 -9.67 20.48
CA LYS A 800 21.06 -10.66 21.50
C LYS A 800 20.16 -11.72 20.87
N ILE A 801 20.74 -12.90 20.62
CA ILE A 801 19.96 -14.14 20.71
C ILE A 801 19.48 -14.17 22.15
N ILE A 802 18.18 -13.97 22.36
CA ILE A 802 17.54 -14.47 23.56
C ILE A 802 17.61 -15.99 23.41
N ILE A 803 18.67 -16.57 23.98
CA ILE A 803 18.65 -17.97 24.41
C ILE A 803 17.93 -17.97 25.76
#